data_AF-A0ABD0T0T1-F1
#
_entry.id   AF-A0ABD0T0T1-F1
#
_cell.length_a   1.000
_cell.length_b   1.000
_cell.length_c   1.000
_cell.angle_alpha   90.00
_cell.angle_beta   90.00
_cell.angle_gamma   90.00
#
_symmetry.space_group_name_H-M   'P 1'
#
loop_
_entity.id
_entity.type
_entity.pdbx_description
1 polymer ?
#
loop_
_entity_poly.entity_id
_entity_poly.type
_entity_poly.pdbx_seq_one_letter_code
_entity_poly.pdbx_strand_id
1 'polypeptide(L)'
;MPKRKKCSEDYEHLLKKMKKLERKILRASRRSSESSSSDRSGVNESVYNPQDMEPLSLEPIASTSAAADAADAAALAAVRAASAAAETENQLNSDAQNAVSPEMPLPLDDETLAILGLTKEIRKELQNKYLPPANSTLVDAPALNPEIKAAVSDAVAKRDKGIEIKQKQVANAISCIGQATTHLLSQDGKNPTLLKLLMDANRILCDCQYLDSVTRRNFILATLKKDMRDQLQTTKIDTMLFGKNFAETIKTAKAISKSGADLKSNPNIKPATKKTKSFPPTNLNWKAPPPKGRPPGTQRTQQPASQKITALKYTPTPQLRDGERRHSHPAPPDYPGCRRIIRESLLRRRVPPASLDIMLSSLSDNSIKQYDACLKKWYRFCHFNNIDVFEASIPQVMYFLTENYNSGSQYGTLNSCRSALSLILGRQIGNDDRIKRLFKGFFRLRPPLPKYNVTWDTSLVLDHLSSWFPNEELSLENLSKKLATLLALVTAHRVQTLSKINIQNIEIKTNEISIKIPDLIKTSRPGSLQPILVLPFFREKPQICPVSTLCTYLSTTHDLRNNHTSLFVSLKKPHSAVTAQTLSRWIKSTLQACGIDTSTFTAHSTRHAASSRASKLGISLDLIRKTAGWSGTSKTFGKFYNRIILTNNDNNQHLFARSIIDD
;
A
#
# COMPACT_ATOMS: atom_id res chain seq x y z
N MET A 1 61.94 20.93 -28.47
CA MET A 1 61.40 21.85 -27.45
C MET A 1 59.87 21.91 -27.53
N PRO A 2 59.12 21.48 -26.49
CA PRO A 2 57.72 21.86 -26.33
C PRO A 2 57.57 22.95 -25.26
N LYS A 3 56.82 23.99 -25.62
CA LYS A 3 56.65 25.25 -24.89
C LYS A 3 55.77 25.08 -23.64
N ARG A 4 56.29 25.52 -22.49
CA ARG A 4 55.54 25.84 -21.26
C ARG A 4 54.46 26.90 -21.55
N LYS A 5 53.17 26.58 -21.36
CA LYS A 5 52.09 27.53 -21.03
C LYS A 5 50.79 26.78 -20.70
N LYS A 6 50.59 26.42 -19.43
CA LYS A 6 49.25 26.12 -18.86
C LYS A 6 49.14 26.10 -17.32
N CYS A 7 50.18 26.49 -16.58
CA CYS A 7 50.15 26.42 -15.10
C CYS A 7 49.63 27.72 -14.43
N SER A 8 49.69 28.86 -15.13
CA SER A 8 49.33 30.17 -14.56
C SER A 8 47.82 30.40 -14.40
N GLU A 9 46.99 29.85 -15.29
CA GLU A 9 45.53 30.07 -15.25
C GLU A 9 44.85 29.25 -14.14
N ASP A 10 45.37 28.06 -13.83
CA ASP A 10 44.84 27.20 -12.77
C ASP A 10 45.11 27.79 -11.37
N TYR A 11 46.27 28.43 -11.18
CA TYR A 11 46.62 29.09 -9.93
C TYR A 11 45.73 30.31 -9.65
N GLU A 12 45.47 31.14 -10.67
CA GLU A 12 44.55 32.28 -10.55
C GLU A 12 43.10 31.84 -10.29
N HIS A 13 42.69 30.72 -10.88
CA HIS A 13 41.38 30.12 -10.64
C HIS A 13 41.24 29.64 -9.19
N LEU A 14 42.26 28.97 -8.65
CA LEU A 14 42.30 28.51 -7.26
C LEU A 14 42.29 29.67 -6.26
N LEU A 15 43.06 30.73 -6.50
CA LEU A 15 43.06 31.95 -5.68
C LEU A 15 41.69 32.65 -5.65
N LYS A 16 40.99 32.72 -6.79
CA LYS A 16 39.61 33.24 -6.84
C LYS A 16 38.64 32.36 -6.05
N LYS A 17 38.85 31.04 -6.04
CA LYS A 17 38.02 30.08 -5.31
C LYS A 17 38.22 30.20 -3.79
N MET A 18 39.47 30.35 -3.34
CA MET A 18 39.80 30.60 -1.92
C MET A 18 39.22 31.92 -1.42
N LYS A 19 39.40 33.03 -2.13
CA LYS A 19 38.79 34.34 -1.75
C LYS A 19 37.27 34.28 -1.66
N LYS A 20 36.62 33.43 -2.47
CA LYS A 20 35.17 33.23 -2.43
C LYS A 20 34.73 32.41 -1.21
N LEU A 21 35.55 31.46 -0.76
CA LEU A 21 35.31 30.68 0.46
C LEU A 21 35.51 31.54 1.71
N GLU A 22 36.57 32.33 1.78
CA GLU A 22 36.81 33.28 2.88
C GLU A 22 35.63 34.25 3.07
N ARG A 23 35.09 34.82 1.97
CA ARG A 23 33.90 35.69 2.02
C ARG A 23 32.65 34.97 2.51
N LYS A 24 32.53 33.66 2.30
CA LYS A 24 31.39 32.87 2.81
C LYS A 24 31.52 32.60 4.30
N ILE A 25 32.73 32.31 4.78
CA ILE A 25 33.03 32.12 6.19
C ILE A 25 32.78 33.42 6.97
N LEU A 26 33.23 34.56 6.43
CA LEU A 26 33.00 35.88 7.05
C LEU A 26 31.51 36.24 7.15
N ARG A 27 30.70 35.83 6.17
CA ARG A 27 29.23 36.01 6.19
C ARG A 27 28.53 35.09 7.17
N ALA A 28 29.05 33.89 7.40
CA ALA A 28 28.52 32.96 8.40
C ALA A 28 28.81 33.47 9.83
N SER A 29 30.01 34.01 10.07
CA SER A 29 30.41 34.57 11.37
C SER A 29 29.65 35.84 11.76
N ARG A 30 29.14 36.62 10.77
CA ARG A 30 28.26 37.78 11.02
C ARG A 30 26.81 37.39 11.35
N ARG A 31 26.35 36.20 10.95
CA ARG A 31 25.01 35.70 11.31
C ARG A 31 24.94 35.09 12.70
N SER A 32 26.07 34.71 13.29
CA SER A 32 26.15 34.21 14.66
C SER A 32 26.33 35.31 15.71
N SER A 33 26.49 36.58 15.30
CA SER A 33 26.68 37.74 16.18
C SER A 33 25.46 38.67 16.27
N GLU A 34 24.36 38.37 15.57
CA GLU A 34 23.11 39.16 15.57
C GLU A 34 22.01 38.59 16.49
N SER A 35 22.29 37.59 17.34
CA SER A 35 21.31 37.00 18.27
C SER A 35 21.54 37.33 19.76
N SER A 36 22.26 38.40 20.09
CA SER A 36 22.38 38.88 21.48
C SER A 36 22.13 40.40 21.56
N SER A 37 20.86 40.78 21.79
CA SER A 37 20.48 42.13 22.26
C SER A 37 18.99 42.17 22.65
N SER A 38 18.74 42.68 23.88
CA SER A 38 17.49 43.11 24.56
C SER A 38 16.50 42.03 25.07
N ASP A 39 16.43 41.70 26.38
CA ASP A 39 15.88 42.43 27.58
C ASP A 39 14.35 42.61 27.54
N ARG A 40 13.51 42.46 28.60
CA ARG A 40 13.62 42.15 30.05
C ARG A 40 12.16 41.95 30.59
N SER A 41 12.05 41.60 31.89
CA SER A 41 10.85 41.57 32.78
C SER A 41 10.05 40.26 32.80
N GLY A 42 9.69 39.65 33.94
CA GLY A 42 9.94 39.93 35.36
C GLY A 42 9.22 38.87 36.21
N VAL A 43 9.98 38.25 37.13
CA VAL A 43 9.70 37.81 38.51
C VAL A 43 8.30 37.29 38.89
N ASN A 44 8.20 36.02 39.35
CA ASN A 44 7.92 35.74 40.78
C ASN A 44 8.28 34.30 41.21
N GLU A 45 9.01 34.22 42.33
CA GLU A 45 9.47 33.03 43.07
C GLU A 45 8.42 32.51 44.08
N SER A 46 8.47 31.20 44.36
CA SER A 46 8.43 30.59 45.71
C SER A 46 8.67 29.07 45.52
N VAL A 47 9.85 28.49 45.73
CA VAL A 47 10.62 28.20 46.97
C VAL A 47 10.01 27.10 47.86
N TYR A 48 10.81 26.02 48.00
CA TYR A 48 10.88 24.99 49.06
C TYR A 48 9.86 23.84 49.07
N ASN A 49 10.17 22.58 49.43
CA ASN A 49 11.33 21.66 49.48
C ASN A 49 10.73 20.30 49.93
N PRO A 50 11.36 19.14 49.65
CA PRO A 50 10.83 17.82 49.92
C PRO A 50 11.24 17.29 51.29
N GLN A 51 10.62 16.15 51.65
CA GLN A 51 10.90 15.21 52.76
C GLN A 51 9.96 15.32 53.95
N ASP A 52 9.12 14.30 54.11
CA ASP A 52 8.95 13.59 55.36
C ASP A 52 8.70 12.09 55.06
N MET A 53 9.51 11.25 55.69
CA MET A 53 9.29 9.81 55.91
C MET A 53 8.24 9.65 57.05
N GLU A 54 7.59 8.52 57.39
CA GLU A 54 7.89 7.08 57.33
C GLU A 54 6.57 6.30 57.76
N PRO A 55 6.54 5.02 58.23
CA PRO A 55 5.76 3.92 57.62
C PRO A 55 4.78 3.18 58.60
N LEU A 56 4.49 1.88 58.33
CA LEU A 56 3.74 0.84 59.10
C LEU A 56 2.22 0.73 58.78
N SER A 57 1.55 -0.44 58.71
CA SER A 57 1.82 -1.81 59.20
C SER A 57 0.97 -2.87 58.46
N LEU A 58 1.45 -4.12 58.47
CA LEU A 58 0.76 -5.38 58.07
C LEU A 58 -0.24 -5.86 59.15
N GLU A 59 -1.17 -6.76 58.75
CA GLU A 59 -1.67 -8.01 59.43
C GLU A 59 -3.14 -8.36 58.99
N PRO A 60 -3.68 -9.61 59.14
CA PRO A 60 -3.86 -10.57 58.02
C PRO A 60 -5.23 -11.31 57.97
N ILE A 61 -5.30 -12.45 57.25
CA ILE A 61 -6.26 -13.60 57.34
C ILE A 61 -7.49 -13.47 56.38
N ALA A 62 -8.05 -14.45 55.65
CA ALA A 62 -7.94 -15.92 55.52
C ALA A 62 -8.37 -16.41 54.12
N SER A 63 -7.98 -17.64 53.81
CA SER A 63 -8.25 -18.51 52.67
C SER A 63 -9.64 -19.19 52.64
N THR A 64 -10.16 -19.47 51.44
CA THR A 64 -10.90 -20.71 51.06
C THR A 64 -10.79 -20.93 49.53
N SER A 65 -9.96 -21.87 49.06
CA SER A 65 -10.28 -23.23 48.53
C SER A 65 -11.18 -23.26 47.28
N ALA A 66 -11.01 -24.10 46.26
CA ALA A 66 -9.97 -25.03 45.82
C ALA A 66 -10.47 -25.52 44.44
N ALA A 67 -9.87 -25.04 43.36
CA ALA A 67 -10.08 -25.54 41.98
C ALA A 67 -8.97 -25.10 40.99
N ALA A 68 -7.84 -24.58 41.50
CA ALA A 68 -6.79 -23.94 40.70
C ALA A 68 -5.52 -24.80 40.53
N ASP A 69 -5.42 -25.94 41.23
CA ASP A 69 -4.11 -26.56 41.50
C ASP A 69 -3.54 -27.45 40.37
N ALA A 70 -4.26 -27.67 39.27
CA ALA A 70 -3.76 -28.50 38.16
C ALA A 70 -3.10 -27.69 37.02
N ALA A 71 -3.50 -26.43 36.82
CA ALA A 71 -2.97 -25.58 35.75
C ALA A 71 -1.70 -24.82 36.17
N ASP A 72 -1.60 -24.45 37.45
CA ASP A 72 -0.47 -23.67 37.98
C ASP A 72 0.81 -24.50 38.10
N ALA A 73 0.71 -25.80 38.35
CA ALA A 73 1.86 -26.70 38.38
C ALA A 73 2.59 -26.79 37.02
N ALA A 74 1.84 -26.73 35.91
CA ALA A 74 2.40 -26.76 34.56
C ALA A 74 3.04 -25.42 34.16
N ALA A 75 2.45 -24.30 34.59
CA ALA A 75 3.01 -22.97 34.36
C ALA A 75 4.31 -22.75 35.17
N LEU A 76 4.35 -23.18 36.44
CA LEU A 76 5.55 -23.14 37.27
C LEU A 76 6.66 -24.07 36.75
N ALA A 77 6.32 -25.22 36.19
CA ALA A 77 7.30 -26.11 35.54
C ALA A 77 7.90 -25.48 34.28
N ALA A 78 7.10 -24.78 33.47
CA ALA A 78 7.57 -24.09 32.26
C ALA A 78 8.44 -22.87 32.58
N VAL A 79 8.09 -22.09 33.61
CA VAL A 79 8.90 -20.95 34.06
C VAL A 79 10.22 -21.41 34.67
N ARG A 80 10.23 -22.50 35.44
CA ARG A 80 11.47 -23.11 35.96
C ARG A 80 12.34 -23.69 34.85
N ALA A 81 11.76 -24.28 33.81
CA ALA A 81 12.50 -24.77 32.66
C ALA A 81 13.14 -23.62 31.84
N ALA A 82 12.45 -22.48 31.71
CA ALA A 82 12.98 -21.30 31.04
C ALA A 82 14.07 -20.59 31.85
N SER A 83 13.91 -20.50 33.18
CA SER A 83 14.93 -19.97 34.09
C SER A 83 16.16 -20.88 34.14
N ALA A 84 15.97 -22.20 34.18
CA ALA A 84 17.07 -23.16 34.12
C ALA A 84 17.83 -23.07 32.78
N ALA A 85 17.13 -22.88 31.64
CA ALA A 85 17.78 -22.68 30.35
C ALA A 85 18.61 -21.38 30.30
N ALA A 86 18.09 -20.29 30.87
CA ALA A 86 18.79 -19.00 30.95
C ALA A 86 19.98 -19.02 31.93
N GLU A 87 19.87 -19.74 33.04
CA GLU A 87 20.98 -19.97 33.98
C GLU A 87 22.06 -20.87 33.36
N THR A 88 21.67 -21.89 32.59
CA THR A 88 22.61 -22.76 31.86
C THR A 88 23.36 -21.98 30.77
N GLU A 89 22.68 -21.04 30.08
CA GLU A 89 23.27 -20.17 29.07
C GLU A 89 24.24 -19.15 29.68
N ASN A 90 23.92 -18.58 30.85
CA ASN A 90 24.83 -17.70 31.59
C ASN A 90 26.04 -18.44 32.19
N GLN A 91 25.87 -19.68 32.67
CA GLN A 91 26.96 -20.50 33.21
C GLN A 91 27.92 -21.00 32.11
N LEU A 92 27.39 -21.36 30.94
CA LEU A 92 28.21 -21.75 29.77
C LEU A 92 29.01 -20.57 29.22
N ASN A 93 28.49 -19.33 29.33
CA ASN A 93 29.17 -18.13 28.87
C ASN A 93 30.29 -17.68 29.83
N SER A 94 30.17 -17.96 31.14
CA SER A 94 31.25 -17.70 32.12
C SER A 94 32.39 -18.72 32.02
N ASP A 95 32.08 -19.98 31.71
CA ASP A 95 33.09 -21.05 31.61
C ASP A 95 33.84 -21.00 30.27
N ALA A 96 33.20 -20.52 29.18
CA ALA A 96 33.85 -20.30 27.88
C ALA A 96 34.84 -19.12 27.87
N GLN A 97 34.68 -18.14 28.77
CA GLN A 97 35.59 -16.98 28.87
C GLN A 97 36.93 -17.33 29.56
N ASN A 98 37.01 -18.44 30.29
CA ASN A 98 38.23 -18.84 31.02
C ASN A 98 39.07 -19.92 30.31
N ALA A 99 38.71 -20.32 29.09
CA ALA A 99 39.44 -21.35 28.34
C ALA A 99 39.53 -21.05 26.84
N VAL A 100 40.20 -19.96 26.45
CA VAL A 100 40.57 -19.74 25.04
C VAL A 100 41.99 -19.20 24.90
N SER A 101 42.87 -20.02 24.33
CA SER A 101 44.22 -19.68 23.85
C SER A 101 44.17 -18.62 22.73
N PRO A 102 45.25 -17.85 22.51
CA PRO A 102 45.18 -16.51 21.91
C PRO A 102 45.18 -16.48 20.37
N GLU A 103 44.29 -17.20 19.68
CA GLU A 103 44.26 -17.20 18.20
C GLU A 103 42.88 -17.25 17.53
N MET A 104 41.80 -16.90 18.23
CA MET A 104 40.46 -16.78 17.64
C MET A 104 40.06 -15.31 17.44
N PRO A 105 39.64 -14.88 16.23
CA PRO A 105 39.06 -13.55 16.03
C PRO A 105 37.80 -13.39 16.91
N LEU A 106 37.70 -12.25 17.59
CA LEU A 106 36.58 -11.87 18.47
C LEU A 106 35.21 -12.21 17.85
N PRO A 107 34.24 -12.70 18.63
CA PRO A 107 32.88 -12.92 18.15
C PRO A 107 32.29 -11.58 17.70
N LEU A 108 31.99 -11.44 16.40
CA LEU A 108 31.02 -10.44 15.98
C LEU A 108 29.68 -10.84 16.60
N ASP A 109 29.01 -9.89 17.25
CA ASP A 109 27.70 -10.13 17.85
C ASP A 109 26.68 -10.53 16.78
N ASP A 110 25.93 -11.60 17.05
CA ASP A 110 24.96 -12.17 16.11
C ASP A 110 23.88 -11.14 15.70
N GLU A 111 23.59 -10.16 16.56
CA GLU A 111 22.66 -9.07 16.29
C GLU A 111 23.20 -8.07 15.25
N THR A 112 24.46 -7.61 15.33
CA THR A 112 25.01 -6.76 14.26
C THR A 112 25.17 -7.51 12.95
N LEU A 113 25.51 -8.80 12.98
CA LEU A 113 25.58 -9.62 11.76
C LEU A 113 24.19 -9.78 11.12
N ALA A 114 23.12 -9.86 11.91
CA ALA A 114 21.76 -9.89 11.38
C ALA A 114 21.34 -8.56 10.70
N ILE A 115 21.91 -7.43 11.12
CA ILE A 115 21.61 -6.08 10.59
C ILE A 115 22.48 -5.73 9.38
N LEU A 116 23.79 -5.95 9.49
CA LEU A 116 24.79 -5.49 8.52
C LEU A 116 25.16 -6.59 7.50
N GLY A 117 25.00 -7.86 7.88
CA GLY A 117 25.40 -9.01 7.08
C GLY A 117 26.92 -9.16 6.94
N LEU A 118 27.34 -10.29 6.37
CA LEU A 118 28.77 -10.55 6.12
C LEU A 118 29.35 -9.62 5.04
N THR A 119 30.57 -9.13 5.27
CA THR A 119 31.38 -8.45 4.26
C THR A 119 31.71 -9.39 3.09
N LYS A 120 32.11 -8.83 1.94
CA LYS A 120 32.37 -9.65 0.74
C LYS A 120 33.61 -10.53 0.90
N GLU A 121 34.56 -10.06 1.68
CA GLU A 121 35.86 -10.67 1.97
C GLU A 121 35.65 -11.92 2.83
N ILE A 122 35.00 -11.75 3.99
CA ILE A 122 34.69 -12.86 4.92
C ILE A 122 33.79 -13.90 4.23
N ARG A 123 32.79 -13.45 3.47
CA ARG A 123 31.92 -14.38 2.72
C ARG A 123 32.71 -15.25 1.72
N LYS A 124 33.69 -14.67 1.02
CA LYS A 124 34.54 -15.43 0.08
C LYS A 124 35.50 -16.38 0.80
N GLU A 125 36.05 -15.94 1.93
CA GLU A 125 36.90 -16.77 2.77
C GLU A 125 36.17 -18.02 3.26
N LEU A 126 34.98 -17.85 3.85
CA LEU A 126 34.13 -18.96 4.30
C LEU A 126 33.68 -19.86 3.13
N GLN A 127 33.42 -19.27 1.95
CA GLN A 127 33.08 -20.01 0.73
C GLN A 127 34.21 -20.92 0.24
N ASN A 128 35.47 -20.48 0.38
CA ASN A 128 36.62 -21.28 -0.02
C ASN A 128 36.97 -22.34 1.04
N LYS A 129 36.71 -22.05 2.32
CA LYS A 129 37.02 -22.94 3.44
C LYS A 129 36.06 -24.12 3.55
N TYR A 130 34.76 -23.90 3.35
CA TYR A 130 33.71 -24.90 3.57
C TYR A 130 33.03 -25.29 2.26
N LEU A 131 33.78 -25.91 1.35
CA LEU A 131 33.26 -26.43 0.10
C LEU A 131 32.41 -27.70 0.32
N PRO A 132 31.28 -27.86 -0.40
CA PRO A 132 30.54 -29.12 -0.41
C PRO A 132 31.42 -30.31 -0.82
N PRO A 133 31.35 -31.44 -0.10
CA PRO A 133 32.08 -32.65 -0.46
C PRO A 133 31.76 -33.14 -1.88
N ALA A 134 32.77 -33.56 -2.64
CA ALA A 134 32.61 -33.96 -4.05
C ALA A 134 31.64 -35.13 -4.28
N ASN A 135 31.39 -35.94 -3.25
CA ASN A 135 30.43 -37.06 -3.25
C ASN A 135 28.97 -36.64 -2.99
N SER A 136 28.70 -35.37 -2.65
CA SER A 136 27.36 -34.85 -2.32
C SER A 136 26.91 -33.72 -3.27
N THR A 137 26.77 -34.05 -4.55
CA THR A 137 26.44 -33.07 -5.60
C THR A 137 25.04 -32.47 -5.51
N LEU A 138 24.16 -33.01 -4.65
CA LEU A 138 22.78 -32.54 -4.47
C LEU A 138 22.63 -31.52 -3.33
N VAL A 139 23.68 -31.34 -2.52
CA VAL A 139 23.69 -30.33 -1.45
C VAL A 139 24.05 -28.95 -1.99
N ASP A 140 24.79 -28.87 -3.10
CA ASP A 140 25.11 -27.60 -3.75
C ASP A 140 23.87 -26.98 -4.44
N ALA A 141 23.93 -25.68 -4.70
CA ALA A 141 22.86 -24.93 -5.33
C ALA A 141 22.64 -25.41 -6.79
N PRO A 142 21.44 -25.87 -7.15
CA PRO A 142 21.17 -26.36 -8.51
C PRO A 142 21.32 -25.25 -9.55
N ALA A 143 21.99 -25.56 -10.65
CA ALA A 143 22.23 -24.61 -11.73
C ALA A 143 20.94 -24.36 -12.53
N LEU A 144 20.78 -23.13 -13.01
CA LEU A 144 19.65 -22.78 -13.87
C LEU A 144 19.85 -23.37 -15.28
N ASN A 145 18.83 -24.05 -15.81
CA ASN A 145 18.83 -24.59 -17.17
C ASN A 145 19.12 -23.49 -18.22
N PRO A 146 20.11 -23.68 -19.13
CA PRO A 146 20.48 -22.69 -20.15
C PRO A 146 19.30 -22.21 -21.01
N GLU A 147 18.37 -23.11 -21.32
CA GLU A 147 17.17 -22.82 -22.10
C GLU A 147 16.19 -21.92 -21.34
N ILE A 148 16.05 -22.12 -20.03
CA ILE A 148 15.26 -21.22 -19.17
C ILE A 148 15.96 -19.87 -19.07
N LYS A 149 17.28 -19.86 -18.89
CA LYS A 149 18.07 -18.62 -18.83
C LYS A 149 17.92 -17.79 -20.11
N ALA A 150 17.83 -18.43 -21.27
CA ALA A 150 17.56 -17.75 -22.54
C ALA A 150 16.09 -17.29 -22.70
N ALA A 151 15.15 -17.92 -22.02
CA ALA A 151 13.71 -17.62 -22.13
C ALA A 151 13.21 -16.55 -21.15
N VAL A 152 13.90 -16.35 -20.01
CA VAL A 152 13.49 -15.39 -18.98
C VAL A 152 14.16 -14.03 -19.17
N SER A 153 13.48 -12.96 -18.73
CA SER A 153 14.08 -11.61 -18.76
C SER A 153 15.27 -11.47 -17.81
N ASP A 154 16.18 -10.52 -18.08
CA ASP A 154 17.35 -10.22 -17.24
C ASP A 154 16.99 -9.93 -15.77
N ALA A 155 15.84 -9.30 -15.54
CA ALA A 155 15.35 -9.02 -14.18
C ALA A 155 15.00 -10.30 -13.40
N VAL A 156 14.50 -11.33 -14.10
CA VAL A 156 14.17 -12.65 -13.51
C VAL A 156 15.45 -13.45 -13.31
N ALA A 157 16.36 -13.44 -14.28
CA ALA A 157 17.68 -14.09 -14.16
C ALA A 157 18.51 -13.49 -13.00
N LYS A 158 18.50 -12.16 -12.82
CA LYS A 158 19.18 -11.48 -11.71
C LYS A 158 18.58 -11.87 -10.35
N ARG A 159 17.25 -12.02 -10.26
CA ARG A 159 16.58 -12.47 -9.03
C ARG A 159 16.95 -13.92 -8.71
N ASP A 160 16.90 -14.81 -9.69
CA ASP A 160 17.28 -16.22 -9.53
C ASP A 160 18.73 -16.33 -9.05
N LYS A 161 19.64 -15.55 -9.66
CA LYS A 161 21.06 -15.52 -9.25
C LYS A 161 21.25 -15.08 -7.80
N GLY A 162 20.43 -14.15 -7.30
CA GLY A 162 20.45 -13.74 -5.90
C GLY A 162 20.09 -14.88 -4.95
N ILE A 163 19.08 -15.67 -5.29
CA ILE A 163 18.66 -16.83 -4.48
C ILE A 163 19.68 -17.97 -4.61
N GLU A 164 20.25 -18.20 -5.80
CA GLU A 164 21.35 -19.15 -6.02
C GLU A 164 22.56 -18.84 -5.12
N ILE A 165 22.94 -17.56 -4.99
CA ILE A 165 24.04 -17.14 -4.11
C ILE A 165 23.74 -17.42 -2.63
N LYS A 166 22.48 -17.24 -2.21
CA LYS A 166 22.04 -17.60 -0.85
C LYS A 166 22.14 -19.11 -0.62
N GLN A 167 21.65 -19.92 -1.58
CA GLN A 167 21.74 -21.39 -1.51
C GLN A 167 23.17 -21.90 -1.44
N LYS A 168 24.12 -21.25 -2.12
CA LYS A 168 25.55 -21.59 -1.98
C LYS A 168 26.08 -21.34 -0.58
N GLN A 169 25.63 -20.27 0.09
CA GLN A 169 26.02 -20.01 1.48
C GLN A 169 25.41 -21.05 2.44
N VAL A 170 24.17 -21.48 2.21
CA VAL A 170 23.53 -22.57 2.97
C VAL A 170 24.30 -23.89 2.77
N ALA A 171 24.70 -24.21 1.53
CA ALA A 171 25.52 -25.40 1.24
C ALA A 171 26.87 -25.39 1.98
N ASN A 172 27.50 -24.23 2.12
CA ASN A 172 28.73 -24.08 2.89
C ASN A 172 28.49 -24.27 4.40
N ALA A 173 27.37 -23.77 4.93
CA ALA A 173 26.99 -23.99 6.33
C ALA A 173 26.75 -25.48 6.62
N ILE A 174 26.04 -26.18 5.73
CA ILE A 174 25.86 -27.64 5.78
C ILE A 174 27.23 -28.36 5.80
N SER A 175 28.17 -27.90 4.97
CA SER A 175 29.51 -28.48 4.89
C SER A 175 30.34 -28.22 6.15
N CYS A 176 30.24 -27.02 6.73
CA CYS A 176 30.86 -26.66 7.99
C CYS A 176 30.35 -27.53 9.15
N ILE A 177 29.03 -27.71 9.27
CA ILE A 177 28.44 -28.59 10.28
C ILE A 177 28.82 -30.06 10.02
N GLY A 178 28.88 -30.47 8.75
CA GLY A 178 29.37 -31.79 8.37
C GLY A 178 30.80 -32.05 8.87
N GLN A 179 31.73 -31.12 8.66
CA GLN A 179 33.10 -31.22 9.17
C GLN A 179 33.15 -31.26 10.71
N ALA A 180 32.37 -30.41 11.39
CA ALA A 180 32.27 -30.42 12.85
C ALA A 180 31.72 -31.76 13.38
N THR A 181 30.72 -32.32 12.70
CA THR A 181 30.13 -33.63 13.02
C THR A 181 31.16 -34.74 12.84
N THR A 182 31.92 -34.73 11.73
CA THR A 182 33.00 -35.71 11.49
C THR A 182 34.09 -35.63 12.57
N HIS A 183 34.51 -34.42 12.94
CA HIS A 183 35.52 -34.21 13.98
C HIS A 183 35.05 -34.75 15.35
N LEU A 184 33.80 -34.50 15.73
CA LEU A 184 33.22 -35.02 16.97
C LEU A 184 33.03 -36.54 16.96
N LEU A 185 32.77 -37.15 15.80
CA LEU A 185 32.68 -38.60 15.67
C LEU A 185 34.05 -39.31 15.79
N SER A 186 35.13 -38.59 15.52
CA SER A 186 36.52 -39.08 15.60
C SER A 186 37.17 -38.94 16.99
N GLN A 187 36.52 -38.27 17.96
CA GLN A 187 37.03 -38.14 19.34
C GLN A 187 36.51 -39.27 20.26
N ASP A 188 37.35 -39.69 21.22
CA ASP A 188 36.93 -40.58 22.31
C ASP A 188 36.13 -39.79 23.35
N GLY A 189 34.93 -40.27 23.70
CA GLY A 189 33.99 -39.56 24.60
C GLY A 189 32.89 -38.75 23.88
N LYS A 190 32.23 -39.37 22.89
CA LYS A 190 31.17 -38.75 22.07
C LYS A 190 30.08 -38.13 22.95
N ASN A 191 29.85 -36.82 22.81
CA ASN A 191 28.70 -36.15 23.43
C ASN A 191 27.45 -36.32 22.54
N PRO A 192 26.51 -37.21 22.91
CA PRO A 192 25.36 -37.53 22.07
C PRO A 192 24.39 -36.34 21.92
N THR A 193 24.34 -35.45 22.92
CA THR A 193 23.48 -34.26 22.91
C THR A 193 23.99 -33.24 21.89
N LEU A 194 25.29 -32.96 21.89
CA LEU A 194 25.90 -32.05 20.92
C LEU A 194 25.78 -32.59 19.49
N LEU A 195 26.00 -33.89 19.31
CA LEU A 195 25.83 -34.53 18.00
C LEU A 195 24.39 -34.41 17.49
N LYS A 196 23.41 -34.61 18.37
CA LYS A 196 21.99 -34.44 18.03
C LYS A 196 21.66 -33.01 17.60
N LEU A 197 22.13 -32.00 18.34
CA LEU A 197 21.91 -30.58 18.02
C LEU A 197 22.50 -30.22 16.65
N LEU A 198 23.74 -30.66 16.36
CA LEU A 198 24.38 -30.43 15.07
C LEU A 198 23.64 -31.15 13.93
N MET A 199 23.20 -32.38 14.13
CA MET A 199 22.43 -33.13 13.13
C MET A 199 21.08 -32.48 12.84
N ASP A 200 20.38 -31.98 13.87
CA ASP A 200 19.10 -31.30 13.70
C ASP A 200 19.28 -29.93 13.02
N ALA A 201 20.31 -29.17 13.36
CA ALA A 201 20.69 -27.95 12.64
C ALA A 201 20.99 -28.23 11.16
N ASN A 202 21.73 -29.31 10.87
CA ASN A 202 22.04 -29.71 9.51
C ASN A 202 20.78 -30.12 8.71
N ARG A 203 19.83 -30.82 9.35
CA ARG A 203 18.54 -31.18 8.74
C ARG A 203 17.72 -29.95 8.37
N ILE A 204 17.66 -28.95 9.25
CA ILE A 204 16.95 -27.68 9.00
C ILE A 204 17.58 -26.93 7.83
N LEU A 205 18.91 -26.89 7.73
CA LEU A 205 19.60 -26.25 6.61
C LEU A 205 19.38 -26.99 5.29
N CYS A 206 19.36 -28.32 5.30
CA CYS A 206 18.99 -29.13 4.14
C CYS A 206 17.55 -28.85 3.68
N ASP A 207 16.59 -28.67 4.60
CA ASP A 207 15.22 -28.28 4.25
C ASP A 207 15.17 -26.85 3.68
N CYS A 208 15.93 -25.91 4.25
CA CYS A 208 16.08 -24.56 3.70
C CYS A 208 16.61 -24.58 2.27
N GLN A 209 17.60 -25.45 1.97
CA GLN A 209 18.17 -25.63 0.64
C GLN A 209 17.11 -26.14 -0.37
N TYR A 210 16.27 -27.08 0.05
CA TYR A 210 15.15 -27.58 -0.74
C TYR A 210 14.08 -26.51 -0.97
N LEU A 211 13.66 -25.80 0.08
CA LEU A 211 12.64 -24.73 0.00
C LEU A 211 13.08 -23.57 -0.89
N ASP A 212 14.35 -23.17 -0.84
CA ASP A 212 14.90 -22.17 -1.74
C ASP A 212 14.86 -22.66 -3.21
N SER A 213 15.09 -23.95 -3.46
CA SER A 213 15.02 -24.53 -4.82
C SER A 213 13.57 -24.54 -5.35
N VAL A 214 12.61 -24.89 -4.49
CA VAL A 214 11.17 -24.80 -4.80
C VAL A 214 10.77 -23.35 -5.08
N THR A 215 11.26 -22.41 -4.28
CA THR A 215 10.99 -20.97 -4.44
C THR A 215 11.52 -20.45 -5.77
N ARG A 216 12.75 -20.82 -6.15
CA ARG A 216 13.34 -20.49 -7.46
C ARG A 216 12.48 -21.03 -8.61
N ARG A 217 12.07 -22.30 -8.54
CA ARG A 217 11.17 -22.91 -9.54
C ARG A 217 9.86 -22.14 -9.66
N ASN A 218 9.20 -21.80 -8.55
CA ASN A 218 7.93 -21.09 -8.55
C ASN A 218 8.02 -19.71 -9.22
N PHE A 219 9.07 -18.94 -8.91
CA PHE A 219 9.28 -17.64 -9.54
C PHE A 219 9.50 -17.75 -11.05
N ILE A 220 10.21 -18.76 -11.52
CA ILE A 220 10.46 -19.00 -12.95
C ILE A 220 9.20 -19.50 -13.65
N LEU A 221 8.52 -20.51 -13.09
CA LEU A 221 7.30 -21.11 -13.64
C LEU A 221 6.18 -20.08 -13.83
N ALA A 222 6.11 -19.06 -12.97
CA ALA A 222 5.16 -17.94 -13.10
C ALA A 222 5.36 -17.11 -14.38
N THR A 223 6.57 -17.14 -14.97
CA THR A 223 6.91 -16.39 -16.19
C THR A 223 6.70 -17.18 -17.48
N LEU A 224 6.56 -18.52 -17.38
CA LEU A 224 6.42 -19.41 -18.53
C LEU A 224 4.94 -19.57 -18.95
N LYS A 225 4.74 -19.99 -20.21
CA LYS A 225 3.41 -20.31 -20.77
C LYS A 225 2.75 -21.45 -19.99
N LYS A 226 1.42 -21.41 -19.87
CA LYS A 226 0.61 -22.38 -19.10
C LYS A 226 0.94 -23.83 -19.49
N ASP A 227 0.97 -24.13 -20.78
CA ASP A 227 1.17 -25.50 -21.29
C ASP A 227 2.55 -26.07 -20.94
N MET A 228 3.57 -25.22 -20.77
CA MET A 228 4.91 -25.64 -20.33
C MET A 228 5.03 -25.73 -18.81
N ARG A 229 4.24 -24.92 -18.09
CA ARG A 229 4.28 -24.88 -16.63
C ARG A 229 3.87 -26.21 -16.00
N ASP A 230 2.78 -26.79 -16.49
CA ASP A 230 2.18 -27.99 -15.90
C ASP A 230 3.13 -29.21 -16.01
N GLN A 231 3.90 -29.30 -17.09
CA GLN A 231 4.90 -30.35 -17.30
C GLN A 231 6.21 -30.10 -16.55
N LEU A 232 6.62 -28.83 -16.40
CA LEU A 232 7.83 -28.47 -15.68
C LEU A 232 7.66 -28.44 -14.16
N GLN A 233 6.43 -28.51 -13.66
CA GLN A 233 6.14 -28.60 -12.23
C GLN A 233 6.36 -30.03 -11.70
N THR A 234 6.22 -31.05 -12.54
CA THR A 234 6.37 -32.47 -12.16
C THR A 234 7.81 -32.97 -12.25
N THR A 235 8.74 -32.18 -12.80
CA THR A 235 10.16 -32.57 -12.87
C THR A 235 10.81 -32.59 -11.49
N LYS A 236 11.80 -33.48 -11.32
CA LYS A 236 12.62 -33.56 -10.10
C LYS A 236 13.77 -32.55 -10.18
N ILE A 237 14.17 -32.02 -9.03
CA ILE A 237 15.37 -31.18 -8.90
C ILE A 237 16.56 -32.14 -8.79
N ASP A 238 17.55 -31.95 -9.65
CA ASP A 238 18.84 -32.63 -9.55
C ASP A 238 19.95 -31.55 -9.49
N THR A 239 21.11 -31.79 -10.11
CA THR A 239 22.14 -30.75 -10.26
C THR A 239 21.63 -29.51 -11.03
N MET A 240 20.54 -29.66 -11.79
CA MET A 240 19.84 -28.61 -12.52
C MET A 240 18.46 -28.34 -11.89
N LEU A 241 18.05 -27.08 -11.90
CA LEU A 241 16.83 -26.63 -11.20
C LEU A 241 15.54 -27.29 -11.74
N PHE A 242 15.49 -27.62 -13.03
CA PHE A 242 14.37 -28.33 -13.67
C PHE A 242 14.75 -29.72 -14.18
N GLY A 243 15.86 -30.28 -13.70
CA GLY A 243 16.36 -31.60 -14.11
C GLY A 243 17.30 -31.55 -15.33
N LYS A 244 18.18 -32.55 -15.45
CA LYS A 244 19.07 -32.73 -16.62
C LYS A 244 18.30 -33.08 -17.89
N ASN A 245 17.18 -33.81 -17.78
CA ASN A 245 16.34 -34.23 -18.93
C ASN A 245 15.36 -33.14 -19.39
N PHE A 246 15.66 -31.88 -19.09
CA PHE A 246 14.80 -30.72 -19.39
C PHE A 246 14.47 -30.60 -20.88
N ALA A 247 15.45 -30.82 -21.76
CA ALA A 247 15.26 -30.74 -23.21
C ALA A 247 14.26 -31.78 -23.74
N GLU A 248 14.28 -32.99 -23.19
CA GLU A 248 13.32 -34.05 -23.54
C GLU A 248 11.93 -33.73 -22.99
N THR A 249 11.85 -33.20 -21.78
CA THR A 249 10.59 -32.79 -21.14
C THR A 249 9.90 -31.66 -21.93
N ILE A 250 10.67 -30.75 -22.55
CA ILE A 250 10.12 -29.75 -23.46
C ILE A 250 9.58 -30.39 -24.74
N LYS A 251 10.30 -31.37 -25.31
CA LYS A 251 9.85 -32.07 -26.53
C LYS A 251 8.54 -32.80 -26.28
N THR A 252 8.43 -33.53 -25.16
CA THR A 252 7.19 -34.21 -24.77
C THR A 252 6.07 -33.22 -24.50
N ALA A 253 6.33 -32.12 -23.79
CA ALA A 253 5.32 -31.08 -23.52
C ALA A 253 4.79 -30.43 -24.81
N LYS A 254 5.65 -30.19 -25.80
CA LYS A 254 5.23 -29.69 -27.12
C LYS A 254 4.41 -30.71 -27.90
N ALA A 255 4.78 -31.99 -27.85
CA ALA A 255 4.02 -33.07 -28.48
C ALA A 255 2.62 -33.21 -27.86
N ILE A 256 2.52 -33.20 -26.53
CA ILE A 256 1.25 -33.24 -25.78
C ILE A 256 0.38 -32.04 -26.12
N SER A 257 0.94 -30.83 -26.18
CA SER A 257 0.19 -29.62 -26.56
C SER A 257 -0.34 -29.69 -28.00
N LYS A 258 0.38 -30.35 -28.91
CA LYS A 258 -0.04 -30.56 -30.30
C LYS A 258 -1.18 -31.58 -30.35
N SER A 259 -1.01 -32.77 -29.76
CA SER A 259 -2.05 -33.80 -29.67
C SER A 259 -3.31 -33.31 -28.94
N GLY A 260 -3.16 -32.49 -27.89
CA GLY A 260 -4.28 -31.88 -27.17
C GLY A 260 -5.03 -30.80 -27.97
N ALA A 261 -4.40 -30.20 -28.98
CA ALA A 261 -5.11 -29.32 -29.92
C ALA A 261 -5.94 -30.15 -30.92
N ASP A 262 -5.43 -31.29 -31.36
CA ASP A 262 -6.10 -32.21 -32.28
C ASP A 262 -7.29 -32.94 -31.63
N LEU A 263 -7.24 -33.20 -30.31
CA LEU A 263 -8.29 -33.85 -29.53
C LEU A 263 -9.45 -32.92 -29.10
N LYS A 264 -9.32 -31.61 -29.28
CA LYS A 264 -10.42 -30.67 -28.96
C LYS A 264 -11.50 -30.77 -30.02
N SER A 265 -12.65 -31.35 -29.68
CA SER A 265 -13.85 -31.22 -30.50
C SER A 265 -14.26 -29.75 -30.57
N ASN A 266 -14.52 -29.25 -31.77
CA ASN A 266 -14.76 -27.84 -32.04
C ASN A 266 -16.25 -27.50 -31.86
N PRO A 267 -16.71 -26.79 -30.82
CA PRO A 267 -18.10 -26.38 -30.72
C PRO A 267 -18.20 -24.97 -31.33
N ASN A 268 -18.25 -24.90 -32.65
CA ASN A 268 -18.94 -23.86 -33.43
C ASN A 268 -18.64 -24.00 -34.91
N ILE A 269 -19.56 -24.65 -35.63
CA ILE A 269 -19.82 -24.30 -37.03
C ILE A 269 -20.62 -22.99 -36.98
N LYS A 270 -20.08 -21.91 -37.54
CA LYS A 270 -20.89 -20.78 -38.03
C LYS A 270 -20.60 -20.57 -39.52
N PRO A 271 -21.63 -20.30 -40.34
CA PRO A 271 -21.48 -20.22 -41.78
C PRO A 271 -20.72 -18.96 -42.19
N ALA A 272 -20.01 -19.08 -43.31
CA ALA A 272 -19.20 -18.04 -43.90
C ALA A 272 -20.02 -16.77 -44.22
N THR A 273 -19.65 -15.63 -43.63
CA THR A 273 -20.11 -14.32 -44.06
C THR A 273 -18.93 -13.38 -44.27
N LYS A 274 -19.03 -12.60 -45.36
CA LYS A 274 -17.98 -11.82 -46.01
C LYS A 274 -17.31 -10.80 -45.06
N LYS A 275 -16.01 -10.58 -45.30
CA LYS A 275 -15.15 -9.60 -44.63
C LYS A 275 -15.77 -8.19 -44.67
N THR A 276 -16.25 -7.71 -43.53
CA THR A 276 -16.38 -6.28 -43.24
C THR A 276 -15.31 -5.86 -42.24
N LYS A 277 -14.62 -4.76 -42.53
CA LYS A 277 -13.54 -4.20 -41.71
C LYS A 277 -14.06 -3.92 -40.29
N SER A 278 -13.50 -4.61 -39.29
CA SER A 278 -13.86 -4.44 -37.89
C SER A 278 -13.18 -3.21 -37.28
N PHE A 279 -13.98 -2.37 -36.62
CA PHE A 279 -13.52 -1.32 -35.71
C PHE A 279 -13.04 -1.93 -34.38
N PRO A 280 -12.09 -1.30 -33.66
CA PRO A 280 -11.59 -1.84 -32.39
C PRO A 280 -12.62 -1.68 -31.24
N PRO A 281 -12.61 -2.58 -30.24
CA PRO A 281 -13.60 -2.60 -29.16
C PRO A 281 -13.43 -1.38 -28.24
N THR A 282 -14.54 -0.68 -28.02
CA THR A 282 -14.67 0.47 -27.12
C THR A 282 -14.57 0.04 -25.65
N ASN A 283 -13.36 0.04 -25.10
CA ASN A 283 -13.13 0.00 -23.66
C ASN A 283 -13.42 1.39 -23.04
N LEU A 284 -14.56 1.54 -22.35
CA LEU A 284 -14.98 2.75 -21.65
C LEU A 284 -14.18 3.07 -20.36
N ASN A 285 -12.90 2.69 -20.28
CA ASN A 285 -12.03 3.02 -19.13
C ASN A 285 -10.56 3.17 -19.54
N TRP A 286 -10.31 4.00 -20.56
CA TRP A 286 -8.95 4.31 -20.98
C TRP A 286 -8.22 5.17 -19.93
N LYS A 287 -7.19 4.59 -19.31
CA LYS A 287 -6.14 5.33 -18.60
C LYS A 287 -5.06 5.71 -19.61
N ALA A 288 -4.67 6.98 -19.62
CA ALA A 288 -3.59 7.46 -20.47
C ALA A 288 -2.30 6.62 -20.30
N PRO A 289 -1.61 6.23 -21.39
CA PRO A 289 -0.29 5.62 -21.31
C PRO A 289 0.73 6.63 -20.78
N PRO A 290 1.78 6.17 -20.06
CA PRO A 290 2.86 7.05 -19.65
C PRO A 290 3.59 7.60 -20.90
N PRO A 291 4.11 8.84 -20.87
CA PRO A 291 4.87 9.36 -21.99
C PRO A 291 6.10 8.48 -22.22
N LYS A 292 6.27 7.97 -23.45
CA LYS A 292 7.55 7.43 -23.91
C LYS A 292 8.54 8.59 -23.94
N GLY A 293 9.70 8.41 -23.30
CA GLY A 293 10.76 9.41 -23.28
C GLY A 293 11.17 9.80 -24.69
N ARG A 294 11.34 11.12 -24.92
CA ARG A 294 12.05 11.64 -26.10
C ARG A 294 13.54 11.86 -25.72
N PRO A 295 14.46 11.76 -26.70
CA PRO A 295 15.91 11.82 -26.48
C PRO A 295 16.37 13.22 -26.06
N PRO A 296 17.57 13.35 -25.47
CA PRO A 296 18.04 14.59 -24.84
C PRO A 296 18.34 15.66 -25.90
N GLY A 297 17.58 16.75 -25.85
CA GLY A 297 17.86 17.99 -26.58
C GLY A 297 18.53 19.01 -25.66
N THR A 298 19.77 19.37 -26.03
CA THR A 298 20.58 20.55 -25.68
C THR A 298 20.17 21.41 -24.48
N GLN A 299 21.10 21.48 -23.52
CA GLN A 299 21.10 22.35 -22.34
C GLN A 299 20.88 23.82 -22.72
N ARG A 300 19.92 24.46 -22.06
CA ARG A 300 19.87 25.93 -21.95
C ARG A 300 19.78 26.31 -20.48
N THR A 301 20.69 27.19 -20.12
CA THR A 301 21.07 27.72 -18.80
C THR A 301 19.91 28.06 -17.87
N GLN A 302 20.03 27.62 -16.61
CA GLN A 302 19.16 27.98 -15.49
C GLN A 302 19.41 29.44 -15.05
N GLN A 303 18.33 30.16 -14.75
CA GLN A 303 18.33 31.36 -13.91
C GLN A 303 17.25 31.21 -12.82
N PRO A 304 17.44 31.86 -11.65
CA PRO A 304 16.88 31.40 -10.38
C PRO A 304 15.42 31.80 -10.14
N ALA A 305 14.78 31.00 -9.29
CA ALA A 305 13.46 31.25 -8.75
C ALA A 305 13.44 32.54 -7.91
N SER A 306 12.48 33.43 -8.20
CA SER A 306 11.75 34.31 -7.27
C SER A 306 10.97 35.32 -8.09
N GLN A 307 9.64 35.15 -8.20
CA GLN A 307 8.69 36.27 -8.27
C GLN A 307 7.28 35.73 -8.11
N LYS A 308 6.59 36.21 -7.07
CA LYS A 308 5.14 36.12 -6.93
C LYS A 308 4.53 36.71 -8.20
N ILE A 309 3.92 35.88 -9.04
CA ILE A 309 3.09 36.39 -10.14
C ILE A 309 1.75 36.77 -9.53
N THR A 310 1.61 38.05 -9.27
CA THR A 310 0.33 38.73 -9.08
C THR A 310 -0.58 38.34 -10.23
N ALA A 311 -1.79 37.87 -9.93
CA ALA A 311 -2.79 37.50 -10.92
C ALA A 311 -2.96 38.64 -11.93
N LEU A 312 -2.59 38.38 -13.19
CA LEU A 312 -2.96 39.25 -14.30
C LEU A 312 -4.48 39.31 -14.34
N LYS A 313 -5.03 40.44 -13.90
CA LYS A 313 -6.42 40.81 -14.14
C LYS A 313 -6.61 40.84 -15.65
N TYR A 314 -7.29 39.84 -16.17
CA TYR A 314 -7.76 39.85 -17.55
C TYR A 314 -8.80 40.98 -17.67
N THR A 315 -8.43 42.04 -18.37
CA THR A 315 -9.37 43.04 -18.88
C THR A 315 -10.20 42.39 -19.99
N PRO A 316 -11.54 42.42 -19.93
CA PRO A 316 -12.36 41.89 -21.01
C PRO A 316 -12.14 42.74 -22.27
N THR A 317 -11.82 42.10 -23.39
CA THR A 317 -11.81 42.71 -24.72
C THR A 317 -13.22 43.26 -25.03
N PRO A 318 -13.35 44.43 -25.69
CA PRO A 318 -14.65 45.06 -25.93
C PRO A 318 -15.58 44.15 -26.73
N GLN A 319 -16.81 44.03 -26.22
CA GLN A 319 -17.92 43.38 -26.91
C GLN A 319 -18.15 44.04 -28.26
N LEU A 320 -18.28 43.24 -29.32
CA LEU A 320 -18.99 43.65 -30.52
C LEU A 320 -20.40 44.04 -30.09
N ARG A 321 -20.66 45.34 -30.14
CA ARG A 321 -21.88 45.98 -29.70
C ARG A 321 -22.78 46.11 -30.92
N ASP A 322 -23.43 45.01 -31.31
CA ASP A 322 -24.63 45.11 -32.13
C ASP A 322 -25.82 45.30 -31.20
N GLY A 323 -26.41 46.48 -31.29
CA GLY A 323 -27.55 46.90 -30.50
C GLY A 323 -28.82 46.21 -30.97
N GLU A 324 -29.23 45.17 -30.27
CA GLU A 324 -30.62 44.71 -30.27
C GLU A 324 -31.13 44.53 -28.85
N ARG A 325 -32.43 44.82 -28.73
CA ARG A 325 -33.19 45.16 -27.53
C ARG A 325 -33.03 44.12 -26.41
N ARG A 326 -32.88 44.60 -25.16
CA ARG A 326 -33.02 43.78 -23.95
C ARG A 326 -34.45 43.26 -23.85
N HIS A 327 -34.71 42.12 -24.48
CA HIS A 327 -35.84 41.28 -24.11
C HIS A 327 -35.54 40.69 -22.73
N SER A 328 -36.45 40.92 -21.78
CA SER A 328 -36.48 40.26 -20.49
C SER A 328 -36.37 38.75 -20.69
N HIS A 329 -35.26 38.14 -20.28
CA HIS A 329 -35.11 36.70 -20.34
C HIS A 329 -36.20 36.05 -19.49
N PRO A 330 -36.98 35.08 -20.03
CA PRO A 330 -37.95 34.33 -19.25
C PRO A 330 -37.27 33.63 -18.09
N ALA A 331 -38.01 33.42 -16.99
CA ALA A 331 -37.51 32.66 -15.85
C ALA A 331 -36.98 31.29 -16.32
N PRO A 332 -35.82 30.83 -15.82
CA PRO A 332 -35.23 29.60 -16.29
C PRO A 332 -36.20 28.43 -16.05
N PRO A 333 -36.43 27.55 -17.04
CA PRO A 333 -37.37 26.46 -16.91
C PRO A 333 -36.98 25.55 -15.75
N ASP A 334 -37.98 24.97 -15.11
CA ASP A 334 -37.76 24.04 -14.00
C ASP A 334 -36.91 22.85 -14.46
N TYR A 335 -35.81 22.64 -13.75
CA TYR A 335 -34.89 21.55 -14.03
C TYR A 335 -35.58 20.21 -13.74
N PRO A 336 -35.79 19.33 -14.73
CA PRO A 336 -36.60 18.13 -14.55
C PRO A 336 -35.90 17.01 -13.75
N GLY A 337 -34.62 17.18 -13.39
CA GLY A 337 -33.83 16.19 -12.65
C GLY A 337 -33.00 15.28 -13.56
N CYS A 338 -31.84 14.84 -13.06
CA CYS A 338 -30.85 14.06 -13.81
C CYS A 338 -31.41 12.79 -14.46
N ARG A 339 -32.18 11.99 -13.70
CA ARG A 339 -32.78 10.74 -14.22
C ARG A 339 -33.72 11.01 -15.40
N ARG A 340 -34.53 12.07 -15.34
CA ARG A 340 -35.46 12.45 -16.41
C ARG A 340 -34.71 12.93 -17.65
N ILE A 341 -33.66 13.75 -17.49
CA ILE A 341 -32.83 14.17 -18.62
C ILE A 341 -32.16 12.96 -19.30
N ILE A 342 -31.59 12.04 -18.54
CA ILE A 342 -30.96 10.84 -19.12
C ILE A 342 -32.00 9.98 -19.82
N ARG A 343 -33.19 9.77 -19.22
CA ARG A 343 -34.30 9.03 -19.82
C ARG A 343 -34.74 9.65 -21.15
N GLU A 344 -34.96 10.96 -21.18
CA GLU A 344 -35.36 11.71 -22.37
C GLU A 344 -34.30 11.59 -23.48
N SER A 345 -33.04 11.72 -23.12
CA SER A 345 -31.93 11.52 -24.05
C SER A 345 -31.90 10.10 -24.65
N LEU A 346 -32.22 9.06 -23.88
CA LEU A 346 -32.29 7.68 -24.38
C LEU A 346 -33.50 7.49 -25.30
N LEU A 347 -34.65 8.08 -24.98
CA LEU A 347 -35.85 8.07 -25.81
C LEU A 347 -35.59 8.72 -27.17
N ARG A 348 -34.97 9.91 -27.20
CA ARG A 348 -34.57 10.59 -28.45
C ARG A 348 -33.63 9.74 -29.31
N ARG A 349 -32.85 8.85 -28.67
CA ARG A 349 -31.96 7.89 -29.33
C ARG A 349 -32.63 6.56 -29.68
N ARG A 350 -33.96 6.50 -29.66
CA ARG A 350 -34.77 5.33 -30.05
C ARG A 350 -34.47 4.08 -29.20
N VAL A 351 -34.08 4.26 -27.94
CA VAL A 351 -33.99 3.14 -27.00
C VAL A 351 -35.41 2.63 -26.71
N PRO A 352 -35.67 1.31 -26.82
CA PRO A 352 -36.97 0.74 -26.51
C PRO A 352 -37.40 1.04 -25.06
N PRO A 353 -38.68 1.41 -24.81
CA PRO A 353 -39.15 1.71 -23.46
C PRO A 353 -38.87 0.62 -22.42
N ALA A 354 -39.00 -0.65 -22.81
CA ALA A 354 -38.71 -1.81 -21.97
C ALA A 354 -37.24 -1.89 -21.50
N SER A 355 -36.30 -1.27 -22.24
CA SER A 355 -34.88 -1.25 -21.90
C SER A 355 -34.47 -0.02 -21.08
N LEU A 356 -35.33 0.99 -20.93
CA LEU A 356 -34.96 2.27 -20.31
C LEU A 356 -34.54 2.12 -18.86
N ASP A 357 -35.34 1.42 -18.05
CA ASP A 357 -35.07 1.29 -16.61
C ASP A 357 -33.81 0.44 -16.36
N ILE A 358 -33.58 -0.57 -17.19
CA ILE A 358 -32.36 -1.38 -17.18
C ILE A 358 -31.15 -0.51 -17.54
N MET A 359 -31.23 0.31 -18.60
CA MET A 359 -30.14 1.21 -18.96
C MET A 359 -29.89 2.29 -17.90
N LEU A 360 -30.93 2.82 -17.26
CA LEU A 360 -30.79 3.79 -16.17
C LEU A 360 -30.11 3.18 -14.94
N SER A 361 -30.30 1.87 -14.69
CA SER A 361 -29.63 1.14 -13.60
C SER A 361 -28.11 1.01 -13.79
N SER A 362 -27.59 1.27 -14.99
CA SER A 362 -26.13 1.30 -15.25
C SER A 362 -25.39 2.37 -14.46
N LEU A 363 -26.11 3.36 -13.91
CA LEU A 363 -25.57 4.40 -13.07
C LEU A 363 -25.96 4.18 -11.61
N SER A 364 -24.97 4.17 -10.72
CA SER A 364 -25.22 4.24 -9.28
C SER A 364 -25.89 5.57 -8.91
N ASP A 365 -26.66 5.59 -7.82
CA ASP A 365 -27.26 6.83 -7.30
C ASP A 365 -26.23 7.91 -7.00
N ASN A 366 -25.01 7.52 -6.60
CA ASN A 366 -23.92 8.47 -6.39
C ASN A 366 -23.46 9.10 -7.72
N SER A 367 -23.40 8.32 -8.81
CA SER A 367 -23.11 8.84 -10.15
C SER A 367 -24.21 9.80 -10.61
N ILE A 368 -25.47 9.47 -10.36
CA ILE A 368 -26.63 10.32 -10.70
C ILE A 368 -26.54 11.65 -9.95
N LYS A 369 -26.33 11.63 -8.63
CA LYS A 369 -26.13 12.84 -7.81
C LYS A 369 -24.95 13.69 -8.30
N GLN A 370 -23.85 13.04 -8.68
CA GLN A 370 -22.66 13.71 -9.19
C GLN A 370 -22.92 14.37 -10.57
N TYR A 371 -23.70 13.72 -11.43
CA TYR A 371 -24.07 14.24 -12.74
C TYR A 371 -25.15 15.32 -12.66
N ASP A 372 -26.09 15.21 -11.72
CA ASP A 372 -27.20 16.15 -11.51
C ASP A 372 -26.72 17.59 -11.34
N ALA A 373 -25.71 17.80 -10.51
CA ALA A 373 -25.10 19.12 -10.31
C ALA A 373 -24.59 19.75 -11.63
N CYS A 374 -24.02 18.94 -12.51
CA CYS A 374 -23.56 19.42 -13.82
C CYS A 374 -24.72 19.63 -14.80
N LEU A 375 -25.62 18.66 -14.89
CA LEU A 375 -26.75 18.71 -15.82
C LEU A 375 -27.71 19.84 -15.48
N LYS A 376 -27.86 20.21 -14.20
CA LYS A 376 -28.60 21.39 -13.78
C LYS A 376 -27.97 22.69 -14.30
N LYS A 377 -26.64 22.79 -14.27
CA LYS A 377 -25.92 23.94 -14.86
C LYS A 377 -26.02 23.94 -16.38
N TRP A 378 -25.86 22.78 -17.01
CA TRP A 378 -26.00 22.62 -18.46
C TRP A 378 -27.38 23.02 -18.95
N TYR A 379 -28.44 22.57 -18.28
CA TYR A 379 -29.82 22.88 -18.63
C TYR A 379 -30.09 24.39 -18.62
N ARG A 380 -29.61 25.10 -17.58
CA ARG A 380 -29.68 26.57 -17.50
C ARG A 380 -28.86 27.24 -18.59
N PHE A 381 -27.63 26.78 -18.81
CA PHE A 381 -26.76 27.30 -19.86
C PHE A 381 -27.40 27.17 -21.24
N CYS A 382 -27.97 26.01 -21.56
CA CYS A 382 -28.69 25.76 -22.79
C CYS A 382 -29.86 26.72 -22.98
N HIS A 383 -30.67 26.92 -21.93
CA HIS A 383 -31.77 27.88 -21.98
C HIS A 383 -31.30 29.31 -22.28
N PHE A 384 -30.30 29.82 -21.55
CA PHE A 384 -29.82 31.19 -21.74
C PHE A 384 -29.10 31.42 -23.07
N ASN A 385 -28.53 30.38 -23.68
CA ASN A 385 -27.81 30.49 -24.95
C ASN A 385 -28.64 29.98 -26.15
N ASN A 386 -29.92 29.68 -25.95
CA ASN A 386 -30.82 29.12 -26.97
C ASN A 386 -30.26 27.86 -27.66
N ILE A 387 -29.80 26.89 -26.87
CA ILE A 387 -29.18 25.63 -27.32
C ILE A 387 -30.09 24.47 -26.93
N ASP A 388 -30.35 23.54 -27.85
CA ASP A 388 -31.02 22.28 -27.50
C ASP A 388 -30.14 21.44 -26.54
N VAL A 389 -30.75 21.00 -25.44
CA VAL A 389 -30.08 20.29 -24.34
C VAL A 389 -29.43 18.97 -24.79
N PHE A 390 -29.97 18.34 -25.83
CA PHE A 390 -29.64 17.01 -26.32
C PHE A 390 -28.87 17.01 -27.64
N GLU A 391 -28.88 18.12 -28.39
CA GLU A 391 -28.28 18.22 -29.73
C GLU A 391 -27.08 19.19 -29.84
N ALA A 392 -26.58 19.71 -28.72
CA ALA A 392 -25.48 20.67 -28.71
C ALA A 392 -24.21 20.21 -29.47
N SER A 393 -23.58 21.17 -30.13
CA SER A 393 -22.32 21.02 -30.86
C SER A 393 -21.10 21.00 -29.92
N ILE A 394 -19.97 20.49 -30.41
CA ILE A 394 -18.72 20.47 -29.63
C ILE A 394 -18.26 21.89 -29.21
N PRO A 395 -18.30 22.93 -30.06
CA PRO A 395 -17.98 24.29 -29.63
C PRO A 395 -18.83 24.78 -28.45
N GLN A 396 -20.14 24.50 -28.46
CA GLN A 396 -21.05 24.86 -27.36
C GLN A 396 -20.69 24.13 -26.06
N VAL A 397 -20.34 22.84 -26.15
CA VAL A 397 -19.85 22.06 -24.99
C VAL A 397 -18.53 22.63 -24.47
N MET A 398 -17.60 23.01 -25.36
CA MET A 398 -16.33 23.63 -24.98
C MET A 398 -16.56 24.97 -24.28
N TYR A 399 -17.49 25.78 -24.78
CA TYR A 399 -17.84 27.07 -24.18
C TYR A 399 -18.39 26.88 -22.76
N PHE A 400 -19.36 25.98 -22.57
CA PHE A 400 -19.89 25.64 -21.25
C PHE A 400 -18.81 25.15 -20.27
N LEU A 401 -17.92 24.26 -20.70
CA LEU A 401 -16.85 23.73 -19.85
C LEU A 401 -15.83 24.82 -19.47
N THR A 402 -15.57 25.76 -20.38
CA THR A 402 -14.68 26.89 -20.15
C THR A 402 -15.29 27.87 -19.15
N GLU A 403 -16.58 28.17 -19.26
CA GLU A 403 -17.32 28.99 -18.29
C GLU A 403 -17.28 28.38 -16.87
N ASN A 404 -17.47 27.06 -16.77
CA ASN A 404 -17.35 26.37 -15.49
C ASN A 404 -15.92 26.39 -14.93
N TYR A 405 -14.90 26.31 -15.79
CA TYR A 405 -13.49 26.42 -15.41
C TYR A 405 -13.14 27.82 -14.89
N ASN A 406 -13.61 28.86 -15.59
CA ASN A 406 -13.45 30.26 -15.23
C ASN A 406 -14.16 30.57 -13.90
N SER A 407 -15.32 29.95 -13.67
CA SER A 407 -16.06 29.97 -12.40
C SER A 407 -15.38 29.18 -11.26
N GLY A 408 -14.13 28.73 -11.44
CA GLY A 408 -13.34 28.08 -10.38
C GLY A 408 -13.49 26.55 -10.29
N SER A 409 -14.20 25.88 -11.22
CA SER A 409 -14.34 24.43 -11.18
C SER A 409 -12.99 23.72 -11.32
N GLN A 410 -12.79 22.67 -10.51
CA GLN A 410 -11.59 21.84 -10.54
C GLN A 410 -11.65 20.81 -11.68
N TYR A 411 -10.48 20.31 -12.09
CA TYR A 411 -10.34 19.32 -13.18
C TYR A 411 -11.28 18.11 -13.01
N GLY A 412 -11.41 17.58 -11.79
CA GLY A 412 -12.28 16.44 -11.50
C GLY A 412 -13.76 16.74 -11.74
N THR A 413 -14.22 17.93 -11.34
CA THR A 413 -15.60 18.40 -11.56
C THR A 413 -15.89 18.55 -13.05
N LEU A 414 -14.97 19.19 -13.78
CA LEU A 414 -15.10 19.35 -15.23
C LEU A 414 -15.11 18.00 -15.94
N ASN A 415 -14.28 17.05 -15.51
CA ASN A 415 -14.25 15.72 -16.10
C ASN A 415 -15.56 14.95 -15.83
N SER A 416 -16.15 15.12 -14.64
CA SER A 416 -17.48 14.59 -14.34
C SER A 416 -18.55 15.21 -15.24
N CYS A 417 -18.49 16.53 -15.44
CA CYS A 417 -19.37 17.24 -16.37
C CYS A 417 -19.26 16.69 -17.78
N ARG A 418 -18.03 16.54 -18.29
CA ARG A 418 -17.76 15.95 -19.61
C ARG A 418 -18.40 14.57 -19.75
N SER A 419 -18.30 13.72 -18.72
CA SER A 419 -18.93 12.39 -18.73
C SER A 419 -20.45 12.45 -18.72
N ALA A 420 -21.05 13.35 -17.94
CA ALA A 420 -22.50 13.56 -17.91
C ALA A 420 -23.02 14.05 -19.28
N LEU A 421 -22.34 15.01 -19.90
CA LEU A 421 -22.69 15.51 -21.23
C LEU A 421 -22.52 14.44 -22.31
N SER A 422 -21.45 13.63 -22.24
CA SER A 422 -21.23 12.54 -23.19
C SER A 422 -22.36 11.50 -23.12
N LEU A 423 -22.93 11.29 -21.93
CA LEU A 423 -24.06 10.39 -21.75
C LEU A 423 -25.33 10.93 -22.42
N ILE A 424 -25.62 12.24 -22.32
CA ILE A 424 -26.88 12.82 -22.81
C ILE A 424 -26.84 13.28 -24.27
N LEU A 425 -25.68 13.63 -24.82
CA LEU A 425 -25.56 14.02 -26.24
C LEU A 425 -25.36 12.81 -27.15
N GLY A 426 -25.20 11.60 -26.59
CA GLY A 426 -25.01 10.35 -27.36
C GLY A 426 -23.71 10.27 -28.18
N ARG A 427 -22.88 11.30 -28.12
CA ARG A 427 -21.57 11.38 -28.77
C ARG A 427 -20.48 11.01 -27.79
N GLN A 428 -19.40 10.41 -28.29
CA GLN A 428 -18.18 10.22 -27.52
C GLN A 428 -17.42 11.55 -27.41
N ILE A 429 -17.99 12.54 -26.71
CA ILE A 429 -17.43 13.88 -26.52
C ILE A 429 -15.99 13.78 -25.99
N GLY A 430 -15.73 12.80 -25.12
CA GLY A 430 -14.41 12.57 -24.58
C GLY A 430 -13.34 12.16 -25.60
N ASN A 431 -13.74 11.70 -26.78
CA ASN A 431 -12.85 11.30 -27.87
C ASN A 431 -12.54 12.43 -28.85
N ASP A 432 -13.26 13.56 -28.82
CA ASP A 432 -12.97 14.73 -29.67
C ASP A 432 -11.61 15.36 -29.27
N ASP A 433 -10.77 15.65 -30.27
CA ASP A 433 -9.41 16.14 -30.02
C ASP A 433 -9.36 17.55 -29.45
N ARG A 434 -10.36 18.40 -29.75
CA ARG A 434 -10.48 19.75 -29.17
C ARG A 434 -10.84 19.65 -27.69
N ILE A 435 -11.75 18.74 -27.32
CA ILE A 435 -12.08 18.47 -25.92
C ILE A 435 -10.86 17.91 -25.17
N LYS A 436 -10.13 16.95 -25.76
CA LYS A 436 -8.87 16.44 -25.15
C LYS A 436 -7.85 17.56 -24.95
N ARG A 437 -7.69 18.45 -25.95
CA ARG A 437 -6.77 19.60 -25.87
C ARG A 437 -7.20 20.58 -24.78
N LEU A 438 -8.49 20.86 -24.67
CA LEU A 438 -9.07 21.73 -23.63
C LEU A 438 -8.77 21.18 -22.23
N PHE A 439 -9.03 19.88 -21.99
CA PHE A 439 -8.71 19.25 -20.71
C PHE A 439 -7.20 19.23 -20.41
N LYS A 440 -6.35 19.05 -21.41
CA LYS A 440 -4.90 19.21 -21.25
C LYS A 440 -4.54 20.65 -20.84
N GLY A 441 -5.24 21.65 -21.38
CA GLY A 441 -5.14 23.04 -20.97
C GLY A 441 -5.54 23.24 -19.51
N PHE A 442 -6.74 22.79 -19.13
CA PHE A 442 -7.23 22.85 -17.74
C PHE A 442 -6.25 22.23 -16.76
N PHE A 443 -5.68 21.06 -17.08
CA PHE A 443 -4.67 20.41 -16.25
C PHE A 443 -3.38 21.24 -16.12
N ARG A 444 -2.89 21.84 -17.21
CA ARG A 444 -1.64 22.63 -17.17
C ARG A 444 -1.81 23.96 -16.44
N LEU A 445 -2.97 24.58 -16.57
CA LEU A 445 -3.28 25.86 -15.93
C LEU A 445 -3.65 25.68 -14.44
N ARG A 446 -4.37 24.60 -14.10
CA ARG A 446 -4.80 24.27 -12.74
C ARG A 446 -4.63 22.76 -12.49
N PRO A 447 -3.40 22.30 -12.21
CA PRO A 447 -3.15 20.88 -11.98
C PRO A 447 -3.84 20.41 -10.69
N PRO A 448 -4.52 19.24 -10.70
CA PRO A 448 -5.11 18.68 -9.49
C PRO A 448 -4.00 18.20 -8.56
N LEU A 449 -3.96 18.75 -7.35
CA LEU A 449 -3.05 18.32 -6.30
C LEU A 449 -3.65 17.14 -5.52
N PRO A 450 -2.84 16.14 -5.13
CA PRO A 450 -3.32 15.10 -4.24
C PRO A 450 -3.68 15.72 -2.89
N LYS A 451 -4.82 15.31 -2.33
CA LYS A 451 -5.22 15.78 -1.00
C LYS A 451 -4.21 15.37 0.09
N TYR A 452 -3.57 14.21 -0.06
CA TYR A 452 -2.60 13.67 0.89
C TYR A 452 -1.26 13.40 0.19
N ASN A 453 -0.21 14.11 0.61
CA ASN A 453 1.20 13.85 0.28
C ASN A 453 1.92 13.12 1.44
N VAL A 454 1.43 13.29 2.66
CA VAL A 454 1.85 12.60 3.88
C VAL A 454 0.61 11.99 4.56
N THR A 455 0.81 11.19 5.59
CA THR A 455 -0.24 10.61 6.44
C THR A 455 0.18 10.65 7.90
N TRP A 456 -0.76 10.49 8.82
CA TRP A 456 -0.52 10.46 10.27
C TRP A 456 -0.10 9.07 10.76
N ASP A 457 0.55 9.01 11.94
CA ASP A 457 0.92 7.75 12.60
C ASP A 457 -0.27 7.08 13.30
N THR A 458 -0.52 5.83 12.93
CA THR A 458 -1.62 5.04 13.50
C THR A 458 -1.47 4.73 14.98
N SER A 459 -0.25 4.77 15.52
CA SER A 459 0.01 4.47 16.94
C SER A 459 -0.79 5.43 17.83
N LEU A 460 -0.83 6.73 17.51
CA LEU A 460 -1.62 7.74 18.23
C LEU A 460 -3.10 7.37 18.40
N VAL A 461 -3.70 6.80 17.35
CA VAL A 461 -5.10 6.39 17.39
C VAL A 461 -5.28 5.07 18.12
N LEU A 462 -4.36 4.12 17.93
CA LEU A 462 -4.42 2.84 18.63
C LEU A 462 -4.22 3.01 20.14
N ASP A 463 -3.30 3.88 20.57
CA ASP A 463 -3.04 4.19 21.97
C ASP A 463 -4.24 4.90 22.62
N HIS A 464 -4.87 5.82 21.90
CA HIS A 464 -6.10 6.46 22.38
C HIS A 464 -7.28 5.48 22.47
N LEU A 465 -7.44 4.57 21.49
CA LEU A 465 -8.50 3.55 21.56
C LEU A 465 -8.22 2.47 22.61
N SER A 466 -6.95 2.27 22.95
CA SER A 466 -6.50 1.38 24.02
C SER A 466 -6.97 1.88 25.40
N SER A 467 -7.05 3.20 25.62
CA SER A 467 -7.56 3.75 26.89
C SER A 467 -9.08 3.64 27.02
N TRP A 468 -9.81 3.33 25.95
CA TRP A 468 -11.25 3.07 25.98
C TRP A 468 -11.51 1.59 26.30
N PHE A 469 -11.02 1.09 27.42
CA PHE A 469 -11.18 -0.29 27.85
C PHE A 469 -11.57 -0.31 29.35
N PRO A 470 -12.43 -1.23 29.81
CA PRO A 470 -13.07 -2.35 29.09
C PRO A 470 -14.17 -1.91 28.09
N ASN A 471 -14.53 -2.78 27.13
CA ASN A 471 -15.51 -2.42 26.08
C ASN A 471 -16.93 -2.32 26.65
N GLU A 472 -17.22 -3.09 27.69
CA GLU A 472 -18.52 -3.26 28.34
C GLU A 472 -18.96 -1.99 29.09
N GLU A 473 -17.99 -1.18 29.53
CA GLU A 473 -18.22 0.09 30.24
C GLU A 473 -18.37 1.28 29.28
N LEU A 474 -18.15 1.08 27.97
CA LEU A 474 -18.25 2.16 27.00
C LEU A 474 -19.70 2.52 26.71
N SER A 475 -19.98 3.82 26.65
CA SER A 475 -21.22 4.31 26.06
C SER A 475 -21.39 3.81 24.62
N LEU A 476 -22.64 3.64 24.17
CA LEU A 476 -22.94 3.20 22.80
C LEU A 476 -22.24 4.09 21.75
N GLU A 477 -22.11 5.39 22.02
CA GLU A 477 -21.40 6.33 21.15
C GLU A 477 -19.91 5.99 21.04
N ASN A 478 -19.21 5.85 22.17
CA ASN A 478 -17.78 5.55 22.17
C ASN A 478 -17.50 4.15 21.62
N LEU A 479 -18.33 3.16 21.96
CA LEU A 479 -18.25 1.80 21.42
C LEU A 479 -18.43 1.79 19.89
N SER A 480 -19.41 2.54 19.38
CA SER A 480 -19.65 2.69 17.93
C SER A 480 -18.46 3.34 17.22
N LYS A 481 -17.91 4.42 17.78
CA LYS A 481 -16.75 5.13 17.26
C LYS A 481 -15.48 4.26 17.27
N LYS A 482 -15.26 3.52 18.37
CA LYS A 482 -14.15 2.57 18.52
C LYS A 482 -14.21 1.50 17.45
N LEU A 483 -15.34 0.81 17.35
CA LEU A 483 -15.54 -0.26 16.36
C LEU A 483 -15.36 0.27 14.93
N ALA A 484 -15.99 1.38 14.57
CA ALA A 484 -15.89 1.96 13.23
C ALA A 484 -14.44 2.33 12.85
N THR A 485 -13.69 2.88 13.80
CA THR A 485 -12.30 3.29 13.58
C THR A 485 -11.36 2.10 13.51
N LEU A 486 -11.50 1.11 14.40
CA LEU A 486 -10.74 -0.13 14.36
C LEU A 486 -10.97 -0.87 13.04
N LEU A 487 -12.24 -1.09 12.64
CA LEU A 487 -12.56 -1.74 11.37
C LEU A 487 -11.96 -1.00 10.17
N ALA A 488 -11.99 0.35 10.16
CA ALA A 488 -11.40 1.14 9.09
C ALA A 488 -9.88 1.00 9.00
N LEU A 489 -9.19 0.89 10.15
CA LEU A 489 -7.75 0.69 10.22
C LEU A 489 -7.34 -0.72 9.81
N VAL A 490 -7.92 -1.75 10.43
CA VAL A 490 -7.47 -3.15 10.25
C VAL A 490 -7.83 -3.72 8.88
N THR A 491 -8.94 -3.30 8.29
CA THR A 491 -9.35 -3.75 6.94
C THR A 491 -8.77 -2.89 5.83
N ALA A 492 -8.38 -1.64 6.13
CA ALA A 492 -8.08 -0.61 5.15
C ALA A 492 -9.18 -0.45 4.07
N HIS A 493 -10.42 -0.91 4.29
CA HIS A 493 -11.52 -0.81 3.32
C HIS A 493 -12.12 0.61 3.25
N ARG A 494 -12.96 0.87 2.25
CA ARG A 494 -13.67 2.16 2.17
C ARG A 494 -14.80 2.17 3.20
N VAL A 495 -15.11 3.35 3.74
CA VAL A 495 -16.27 3.54 4.64
C VAL A 495 -17.58 3.03 4.03
N GLN A 496 -17.74 3.13 2.70
CA GLN A 496 -18.87 2.54 1.98
C GLN A 496 -18.98 1.02 2.21
N THR A 497 -17.86 0.30 2.19
CA THR A 497 -17.84 -1.15 2.46
C THR A 497 -18.26 -1.41 3.91
N LEU A 498 -17.76 -0.62 4.86
CA LEU A 498 -18.14 -0.76 6.28
C LEU A 498 -19.63 -0.50 6.53
N SER A 499 -20.22 0.49 5.84
CA SER A 499 -21.67 0.75 5.93
C SER A 499 -22.55 -0.37 5.35
N LYS A 500 -21.96 -1.28 4.57
CA LYS A 500 -22.63 -2.42 3.96
C LYS A 500 -22.46 -3.73 4.74
N ILE A 501 -21.82 -3.69 5.90
CA ILE A 501 -21.74 -4.87 6.76
C ILE A 501 -23.16 -5.19 7.27
N ASN A 502 -23.59 -6.42 7.03
CA ASN A 502 -24.84 -6.98 7.53
C ASN A 502 -24.49 -8.04 8.59
N ILE A 503 -25.17 -8.00 9.74
CA ILE A 503 -24.93 -8.91 10.87
C ILE A 503 -25.17 -10.38 10.52
N GLN A 504 -26.11 -10.66 9.61
CA GLN A 504 -26.43 -12.02 9.14
C GLN A 504 -25.29 -12.64 8.31
N ASN A 505 -24.39 -11.81 7.80
CA ASN A 505 -23.24 -12.24 6.99
C ASN A 505 -21.94 -12.30 7.80
N ILE A 506 -22.03 -12.23 9.13
CA ILE A 506 -20.90 -12.34 10.05
C ILE A 506 -20.84 -13.78 10.58
N GLU A 507 -19.77 -14.49 10.23
CA GLU A 507 -19.47 -15.83 10.72
C GLU A 507 -18.38 -15.72 11.79
N ILE A 508 -18.72 -16.05 13.04
CA ILE A 508 -17.78 -16.07 14.16
C ILE A 508 -17.22 -17.49 14.29
N LYS A 509 -15.89 -17.61 14.27
CA LYS A 509 -15.16 -18.86 14.51
C LYS A 509 -14.31 -18.71 15.78
N THR A 510 -13.65 -19.80 16.18
CA THR A 510 -12.83 -19.85 17.42
C THR A 510 -11.71 -18.80 17.47
N ASN A 511 -11.03 -18.55 16.33
CA ASN A 511 -9.83 -17.70 16.28
C ASN A 511 -9.96 -16.48 15.34
N GLU A 512 -11.05 -16.38 14.59
CA GLU A 512 -11.28 -15.29 13.64
C GLU A 512 -12.78 -15.07 13.39
N ILE A 513 -13.11 -13.96 12.76
CA ILE A 513 -14.41 -13.72 12.13
C ILE A 513 -14.26 -13.57 10.63
N SER A 514 -15.31 -13.94 9.90
CA SER A 514 -15.45 -13.75 8.46
C SER A 514 -16.71 -12.94 8.17
N ILE A 515 -16.57 -11.79 7.51
CA ILE A 515 -17.67 -10.90 7.16
C ILE A 515 -17.82 -10.86 5.64
N LYS A 516 -18.91 -11.42 5.11
CA LYS A 516 -19.22 -11.40 3.67
C LYS A 516 -19.95 -10.11 3.29
N ILE A 517 -19.54 -9.46 2.20
CA ILE A 517 -20.20 -8.24 1.68
C ILE A 517 -20.76 -8.53 0.28
N PRO A 518 -21.94 -9.18 0.16
CA PRO A 518 -22.51 -9.54 -1.14
C PRO A 518 -22.96 -8.32 -1.97
N ASP A 519 -23.25 -7.20 -1.30
CA ASP A 519 -23.64 -5.94 -1.93
C ASP A 519 -22.63 -5.43 -2.97
N LEU A 520 -23.15 -4.82 -4.04
CA LEU A 520 -22.32 -4.09 -5.00
C LEU A 520 -21.64 -2.88 -4.34
N ILE A 521 -20.32 -2.83 -4.43
CA ILE A 521 -19.50 -1.69 -4.01
C ILE A 521 -18.81 -1.05 -5.22
N LYS A 522 -18.17 0.11 -5.01
CA LYS A 522 -17.49 0.87 -6.08
C LYS A 522 -16.49 0.06 -6.93
N THR A 523 -15.95 -1.02 -6.38
CA THR A 523 -14.96 -1.89 -7.04
C THR A 523 -15.55 -3.16 -7.63
N SER A 524 -16.85 -3.44 -7.42
CA SER A 524 -17.52 -4.61 -7.99
C SER A 524 -17.64 -4.49 -9.51
N ARG A 525 -17.45 -5.62 -10.19
CA ARG A 525 -17.52 -5.74 -11.66
C ARG A 525 -18.08 -7.11 -12.03
N PRO A 526 -18.64 -7.28 -13.23
CA PRO A 526 -19.02 -8.60 -13.73
C PRO A 526 -17.85 -9.58 -13.64
N GLY A 527 -18.09 -10.76 -13.08
CA GLY A 527 -17.09 -11.82 -12.90
C GLY A 527 -16.07 -11.60 -11.77
N SER A 528 -16.14 -10.49 -11.01
CA SER A 528 -15.28 -10.29 -9.84
C SER A 528 -15.94 -10.79 -8.56
N LEU A 529 -15.18 -11.48 -7.71
CA LEU A 529 -15.62 -11.85 -6.37
C LEU A 529 -15.89 -10.62 -5.50
N GLN A 530 -16.92 -10.70 -4.68
CA GLN A 530 -17.19 -9.71 -3.64
C GLN A 530 -16.23 -9.90 -2.45
N PRO A 531 -15.96 -8.84 -1.68
CA PRO A 531 -14.98 -8.93 -0.60
C PRO A 531 -15.52 -9.76 0.57
N ILE A 532 -14.60 -10.48 1.19
CA ILE A 532 -14.76 -11.17 2.47
C ILE A 532 -13.71 -10.56 3.40
N LEU A 533 -14.15 -9.97 4.51
CA LEU A 533 -13.26 -9.41 5.52
C LEU A 533 -12.98 -10.48 6.56
N VAL A 534 -11.72 -10.87 6.71
CA VAL A 534 -11.29 -11.86 7.71
C VAL A 534 -10.48 -11.14 8.77
N LEU A 535 -10.90 -11.23 10.03
CA LEU A 535 -10.27 -10.53 11.15
C LEU A 535 -9.96 -11.52 12.29
N PRO A 536 -8.70 -11.62 12.75
CA PRO A 536 -8.34 -12.48 13.87
C PRO A 536 -8.73 -11.85 15.21
N PHE A 537 -8.88 -12.68 16.24
CA PHE A 537 -8.91 -12.20 17.62
C PHE A 537 -7.49 -11.84 18.08
N PHE A 538 -7.30 -10.62 18.57
CA PHE A 538 -6.05 -10.17 19.18
C PHE A 538 -6.12 -10.38 20.69
N ARG A 539 -5.92 -11.63 21.14
CA ARG A 539 -6.08 -12.00 22.56
C ARG A 539 -4.99 -11.41 23.44
N GLU A 540 -3.83 -11.13 22.87
CA GLU A 540 -2.69 -10.49 23.55
C GLU A 540 -2.90 -8.97 23.71
N LYS A 541 -3.84 -8.39 22.94
CA LYS A 541 -4.17 -6.95 22.97
C LYS A 541 -5.69 -6.72 22.94
N PRO A 542 -6.44 -7.18 23.95
CA PRO A 542 -7.90 -7.09 23.99
C PRO A 542 -8.43 -5.65 23.88
N GLN A 543 -7.67 -4.68 24.39
CA GLN A 543 -8.01 -3.27 24.40
C GLN A 543 -8.19 -2.63 23.01
N ILE A 544 -7.54 -3.19 21.98
CA ILE A 544 -7.65 -2.74 20.59
C ILE A 544 -8.12 -3.84 19.64
N CYS A 545 -8.67 -4.94 20.18
CA CYS A 545 -9.15 -6.05 19.37
C CYS A 545 -10.46 -5.67 18.63
N PRO A 546 -10.47 -5.52 17.29
CA PRO A 546 -11.68 -5.18 16.54
C PRO A 546 -12.79 -6.22 16.70
N VAL A 547 -12.43 -7.49 16.88
CA VAL A 547 -13.39 -8.59 17.01
C VAL A 547 -14.04 -8.59 18.39
N SER A 548 -13.28 -8.41 19.47
CA SER A 548 -13.84 -8.30 20.81
C SER A 548 -14.78 -7.10 20.91
N THR A 549 -14.37 -5.93 20.38
CA THR A 549 -15.23 -4.75 20.31
C THR A 549 -16.48 -5.00 19.46
N LEU A 550 -16.38 -5.77 18.36
CA LEU A 550 -17.53 -6.13 17.54
C LEU A 550 -18.53 -7.01 18.33
N CYS A 551 -18.04 -8.02 19.04
CA CYS A 551 -18.89 -8.89 19.85
C CYS A 551 -19.62 -8.10 20.94
N THR A 552 -18.91 -7.27 21.72
CA THR A 552 -19.55 -6.40 22.72
C THR A 552 -20.58 -5.48 22.07
N TYR A 553 -20.25 -4.87 20.92
CA TYR A 553 -21.18 -4.00 20.19
C TYR A 553 -22.44 -4.74 19.73
N LEU A 554 -22.31 -5.96 19.19
CA LEU A 554 -23.46 -6.77 18.77
C LEU A 554 -24.38 -7.08 19.96
N SER A 555 -23.81 -7.46 21.11
CA SER A 555 -24.58 -7.69 22.34
C SER A 555 -25.28 -6.42 22.83
N THR A 556 -24.56 -5.30 22.96
CA THR A 556 -25.13 -4.02 23.44
C THR A 556 -26.24 -3.47 22.55
N THR A 557 -26.21 -3.79 21.25
CA THR A 557 -27.17 -3.25 20.27
C THR A 557 -28.27 -4.23 19.89
N HIS A 558 -28.26 -5.45 20.43
CA HIS A 558 -29.22 -6.50 20.07
C HIS A 558 -30.67 -6.00 20.15
N ASP A 559 -31.05 -5.42 21.29
CA ASP A 559 -32.43 -4.98 21.54
C ASP A 559 -32.75 -3.62 20.90
N LEU A 560 -31.74 -2.87 20.45
CA LEU A 560 -31.93 -1.57 19.80
C LEU A 560 -32.27 -1.69 18.31
N ARG A 561 -31.99 -2.85 17.69
CA ARG A 561 -32.00 -3.03 16.24
C ARG A 561 -33.39 -3.21 15.63
N ASN A 562 -34.40 -3.58 16.41
CA ASN A 562 -35.71 -3.99 15.89
C ASN A 562 -35.52 -4.97 14.70
N ASN A 563 -35.95 -4.61 13.49
CA ASN A 563 -35.83 -5.41 12.27
C ASN A 563 -34.61 -5.05 11.38
N HIS A 564 -33.66 -4.24 11.86
CA HIS A 564 -32.52 -3.81 11.07
C HIS A 564 -31.34 -4.77 11.13
N THR A 565 -30.85 -5.18 9.96
CA THR A 565 -29.72 -6.11 9.80
C THR A 565 -28.36 -5.43 9.56
N SER A 566 -28.35 -4.10 9.38
CA SER A 566 -27.10 -3.34 9.20
C SER A 566 -26.27 -3.36 10.49
N LEU A 567 -24.96 -3.55 10.39
CA LEU A 567 -24.08 -3.59 11.57
C LEU A 567 -24.21 -2.31 12.39
N PHE A 568 -24.07 -1.12 11.81
CA PHE A 568 -24.10 0.11 12.60
C PHE A 568 -25.50 0.71 12.70
N VAL A 569 -25.93 1.01 13.93
CA VAL A 569 -27.22 1.64 14.25
C VAL A 569 -27.04 3.09 14.72
N SER A 570 -28.02 3.94 14.43
CA SER A 570 -28.03 5.34 14.84
C SER A 570 -27.98 5.44 16.36
N LEU A 571 -27.27 6.45 16.89
CA LEU A 571 -27.19 6.70 18.34
C LEU A 571 -28.51 7.24 18.91
N LYS A 572 -29.38 7.79 18.05
CA LYS A 572 -30.69 8.31 18.42
C LYS A 572 -31.80 7.34 18.01
N LYS A 573 -32.83 7.22 18.85
CA LYS A 573 -34.11 6.56 18.52
C LYS A 573 -34.66 7.14 17.20
N PRO A 574 -35.17 6.32 16.27
CA PRO A 574 -35.48 4.90 16.40
C PRO A 574 -34.32 3.93 16.07
N HIS A 575 -33.05 4.34 16.20
CA HIS A 575 -31.86 3.49 16.00
C HIS A 575 -31.75 2.84 14.61
N SER A 576 -32.14 3.59 13.57
CA SER A 576 -32.08 3.12 12.18
C SER A 576 -30.66 2.89 11.66
N ALA A 577 -30.55 2.18 10.53
CA ALA A 577 -29.28 1.87 9.87
C ALA A 577 -28.47 3.14 9.54
N VAL A 578 -27.17 3.10 9.83
CA VAL A 578 -26.27 4.24 9.68
C VAL A 578 -25.71 4.34 8.26
N THR A 579 -25.66 5.56 7.73
CA THR A 579 -25.07 5.81 6.40
C THR A 579 -23.54 5.88 6.45
N ALA A 580 -22.90 5.67 5.30
CA ALA A 580 -21.45 5.89 5.15
C ALA A 580 -20.99 7.30 5.56
N GLN A 581 -21.87 8.32 5.44
CA GLN A 581 -21.56 9.68 5.85
C GLN A 581 -21.45 9.80 7.36
N THR A 582 -22.37 9.18 8.10
CA THR A 582 -22.34 9.18 9.56
C THR A 582 -21.13 8.39 10.08
N LEU A 583 -20.82 7.22 9.53
CA LEU A 583 -19.58 6.50 9.85
C LEU A 583 -18.33 7.35 9.58
N SER A 584 -18.32 8.07 8.45
CA SER A 584 -17.21 8.99 8.15
C SER A 584 -17.10 10.13 9.17
N ARG A 585 -18.20 10.59 9.79
CA ARG A 585 -18.16 11.61 10.83
C ARG A 585 -17.63 11.02 12.14
N TRP A 586 -18.06 9.82 12.52
CA TRP A 586 -17.55 9.12 13.71
C TRP A 586 -16.05 8.89 13.64
N ILE A 587 -15.55 8.32 12.53
CA ILE A 587 -14.11 8.11 12.34
C ILE A 587 -13.39 9.46 12.39
N LYS A 588 -13.87 10.49 11.70
CA LYS A 588 -13.24 11.83 11.72
C LYS A 588 -13.20 12.42 13.14
N SER A 589 -14.27 12.28 13.90
CA SER A 589 -14.35 12.74 15.29
C SER A 589 -13.36 12.00 16.19
N THR A 590 -13.20 10.69 16.01
CA THR A 590 -12.16 9.92 16.71
C THR A 590 -10.76 10.41 16.34
N LEU A 591 -10.46 10.61 15.06
CA LEU A 591 -9.15 11.15 14.65
C LEU A 591 -8.88 12.52 15.29
N GLN A 592 -9.90 13.39 15.35
CA GLN A 592 -9.78 14.70 15.99
C GLN A 592 -9.48 14.58 17.49
N ALA A 593 -10.15 13.65 18.20
CA ALA A 593 -9.89 13.40 19.61
C ALA A 593 -8.48 12.86 19.87
N CYS A 594 -7.89 12.17 18.90
CA CYS A 594 -6.49 11.70 18.95
C CYS A 594 -5.46 12.78 18.57
N GLY A 595 -5.87 14.04 18.39
CA GLY A 595 -4.95 15.13 18.03
C GLY A 595 -4.56 15.18 16.54
N ILE A 596 -5.21 14.41 15.67
CA ILE A 596 -4.93 14.47 14.22
C ILE A 596 -5.62 15.70 13.62
N ASP A 597 -4.86 16.47 12.83
CA ASP A 597 -5.41 17.62 12.12
C ASP A 597 -6.47 17.19 11.09
N THR A 598 -7.74 17.38 11.45
CA THR A 598 -8.87 17.00 10.60
C THR A 598 -9.31 18.09 9.61
N SER A 599 -8.61 19.23 9.58
CA SER A 599 -8.69 20.18 8.46
C SER A 599 -8.02 19.58 7.22
N THR A 600 -6.90 18.88 7.42
CA THR A 600 -6.19 18.11 6.40
C THR A 600 -6.79 16.72 6.24
N PHE A 601 -6.79 15.91 7.30
CA PHE A 601 -7.09 14.47 7.26
C PHE A 601 -8.57 14.17 7.52
N THR A 602 -9.24 13.54 6.54
CA THR A 602 -10.62 13.06 6.71
C THR A 602 -10.66 11.59 7.07
N ALA A 603 -11.84 11.02 7.33
CA ALA A 603 -11.97 9.59 7.62
C ALA A 603 -11.32 8.67 6.58
N HIS A 604 -11.30 9.06 5.29
CA HIS A 604 -10.65 8.25 4.25
C HIS A 604 -9.11 8.17 4.42
N SER A 605 -8.51 9.08 5.18
CA SER A 605 -7.08 9.05 5.49
C SER A 605 -6.67 7.81 6.31
N THR A 606 -7.58 7.18 7.07
CA THR A 606 -7.29 5.91 7.79
C THR A 606 -6.76 4.85 6.83
N ARG A 607 -7.32 4.77 5.63
CA ARG A 607 -6.86 3.86 4.59
C ARG A 607 -5.44 4.18 4.10
N HIS A 608 -5.06 5.47 4.07
CA HIS A 608 -3.69 5.88 3.73
C HIS A 608 -2.73 5.51 4.86
N ALA A 609 -3.08 5.84 6.10
CA ALA A 609 -2.29 5.55 7.29
C ALA A 609 -2.06 4.04 7.47
N ALA A 610 -3.13 3.23 7.47
CA ALA A 610 -3.07 1.79 7.65
C ALA A 610 -2.22 1.09 6.57
N SER A 611 -2.48 1.38 5.29
CA SER A 611 -1.73 0.74 4.20
C SER A 611 -0.28 1.21 4.10
N SER A 612 0.02 2.46 4.49
CA SER A 612 1.40 2.94 4.59
C SER A 612 2.13 2.29 5.76
N ARG A 613 1.49 2.14 6.93
CA ARG A 613 2.08 1.45 8.09
C ARG A 613 2.38 -0.01 7.77
N ALA A 614 1.43 -0.71 7.16
CA ALA A 614 1.63 -2.09 6.70
C ALA A 614 2.86 -2.22 5.80
N SER A 615 3.04 -1.30 4.85
CA SER A 615 4.21 -1.29 3.98
C SER A 615 5.50 -0.94 4.72
N LYS A 616 5.47 -0.02 5.70
CA LYS A 616 6.62 0.33 6.54
C LYS A 616 7.07 -0.87 7.38
N LEU A 617 6.13 -1.71 7.81
CA LEU A 617 6.39 -2.97 8.53
C LEU A 617 6.80 -4.15 7.63
N GLY A 618 7.04 -3.92 6.34
CA GLY A 618 7.51 -4.97 5.43
C GLY A 618 6.43 -5.95 4.95
N ILE A 619 5.14 -5.68 5.19
CA ILE A 619 4.06 -6.54 4.68
C ILE A 619 4.07 -6.53 3.14
N SER A 620 3.96 -7.71 2.54
CA SER A 620 4.03 -7.86 1.09
C SER A 620 2.97 -7.02 0.37
N LEU A 621 3.37 -6.42 -0.76
CA LEU A 621 2.48 -5.57 -1.56
C LEU A 621 1.22 -6.31 -2.03
N ASP A 622 1.32 -7.61 -2.29
CA ASP A 622 0.20 -8.42 -2.74
C ASP A 622 -0.79 -8.69 -1.61
N LEU A 623 -0.31 -8.89 -0.38
CA LEU A 623 -1.20 -8.98 0.78
C LEU A 623 -1.88 -7.63 1.05
N ILE A 624 -1.14 -6.52 1.04
CA ILE A 624 -1.72 -5.17 1.19
C ILE A 624 -2.80 -4.91 0.13
N ARG A 625 -2.54 -5.31 -1.13
CA ARG A 625 -3.52 -5.20 -2.22
C ARG A 625 -4.76 -6.05 -1.97
N LYS A 626 -4.57 -7.31 -1.60
CA LYS A 626 -5.67 -8.24 -1.30
C LYS A 626 -6.53 -7.70 -0.16
N THR A 627 -5.92 -7.35 0.97
CA THR A 627 -6.61 -6.84 2.16
C THR A 627 -7.37 -5.54 1.87
N ALA A 628 -6.76 -4.59 1.14
CA ALA A 628 -7.44 -3.33 0.85
C ALA A 628 -8.48 -3.42 -0.30
N GLY A 629 -8.62 -4.58 -0.96
CA GLY A 629 -9.52 -4.75 -2.11
C GLY A 629 -9.02 -4.04 -3.39
N TRP A 630 -7.71 -4.04 -3.64
CA TRP A 630 -7.11 -3.63 -4.91
C TRP A 630 -6.83 -4.85 -5.80
N SER A 631 -6.87 -4.68 -7.13
CA SER A 631 -6.43 -5.73 -8.04
C SER A 631 -4.92 -5.99 -7.90
N GLY A 632 -4.48 -7.24 -8.09
CA GLY A 632 -3.07 -7.62 -7.96
C GLY A 632 -2.12 -6.81 -8.85
N THR A 633 -2.56 -6.41 -10.04
CA THR A 633 -1.78 -5.59 -10.98
C THR A 633 -1.86 -4.08 -10.75
N SER A 634 -2.56 -3.64 -9.69
CA SER A 634 -2.87 -2.23 -9.46
C SER A 634 -1.63 -1.44 -9.02
N LYS A 635 -1.35 -0.33 -9.72
CA LYS A 635 -0.41 0.73 -9.28
C LYS A 635 -1.04 1.71 -8.29
N THR A 636 -2.31 1.50 -7.89
CA THR A 636 -3.07 2.43 -7.07
C THR A 636 -2.44 2.65 -5.71
N PHE A 637 -1.94 1.59 -5.07
CA PHE A 637 -1.28 1.67 -3.77
C PHE A 637 -0.09 2.65 -3.81
N GLY A 638 0.93 2.37 -4.62
CA GLY A 638 2.12 3.23 -4.70
C GLY A 638 1.83 4.65 -5.18
N LYS A 639 0.88 4.83 -6.11
CA LYS A 639 0.55 6.18 -6.62
C LYS A 639 -0.22 7.03 -5.62
N PHE A 640 -1.17 6.46 -4.90
CA PHE A 640 -2.17 7.24 -4.16
C PHE A 640 -2.15 7.02 -2.65
N TYR A 641 -1.73 5.84 -2.17
CA TYR A 641 -1.94 5.44 -0.78
C TYR A 641 -0.66 5.28 0.01
N ASN A 642 0.44 4.81 -0.59
CA ASN A 642 1.74 4.76 0.06
C ASN A 642 2.24 6.19 0.26
N ARG A 643 2.22 6.68 1.50
CA ARG A 643 2.57 8.04 1.88
C ARG A 643 3.55 8.02 3.04
N ILE A 644 4.35 9.06 3.15
CA ILE A 644 5.24 9.26 4.29
C ILE A 644 4.36 9.42 5.54
N ILE A 645 4.63 8.62 6.56
CA ILE A 645 3.96 8.69 7.86
C ILE A 645 4.71 9.75 8.65
N LEU A 646 4.02 10.80 9.09
CA LEU A 646 4.57 11.81 9.99
C LEU A 646 4.80 11.17 11.36
N THR A 647 6.06 10.98 11.72
CA THR A 647 6.44 10.69 13.11
C THR A 647 7.21 11.88 13.68
N ASN A 648 7.15 12.07 15.00
CA ASN A 648 7.87 13.17 15.66
C ASN A 648 9.41 13.08 15.52
N ASN A 649 9.94 11.95 15.03
CA ASN A 649 11.37 11.63 14.97
C ASN A 649 11.89 11.25 13.56
N ASP A 650 11.30 11.76 12.46
CA ASP A 650 11.67 11.32 11.11
C ASP A 650 13.05 11.81 10.62
N ASN A 651 14.12 11.15 11.08
CA ASN A 651 15.45 11.11 10.45
C ASN A 651 15.43 10.40 9.08
N ASN A 652 14.34 9.69 8.75
CA ASN A 652 14.23 8.87 7.54
C ASN A 652 14.09 9.64 6.24
N GLN A 653 13.66 10.91 6.26
CA GLN A 653 13.54 11.71 5.04
C GLN A 653 14.91 11.96 4.38
N HIS A 654 15.98 11.91 5.18
CA HIS A 654 17.33 12.09 4.72
C HIS A 654 18.03 10.78 4.37
N LEU A 655 17.45 9.60 4.62
CA LEU A 655 18.12 8.30 4.38
C LEU A 655 18.67 8.16 2.96
N PHE A 656 17.91 8.57 1.94
CA PHE A 656 18.40 8.52 0.56
C PHE A 656 19.55 9.51 0.31
N ALA A 657 19.49 10.70 0.89
CA ALA A 657 20.56 11.68 0.74
C ALA A 657 21.80 11.26 1.54
N ARG A 658 21.61 10.76 2.77
CA ARG A 658 22.62 10.21 3.66
C ARG A 658 23.29 8.99 3.05
N SER A 659 22.55 8.05 2.45
CA SER A 659 23.12 6.89 1.77
C SER A 659 23.94 7.23 0.51
N ILE A 660 23.98 8.51 0.11
CA ILE A 660 24.76 9.00 -1.03
C ILE A 660 25.90 9.91 -0.56
N ILE A 661 25.77 10.55 0.61
CA ILE A 661 26.70 11.57 1.11
C ILE A 661 27.55 11.06 2.28
N ASP A 662 27.03 10.15 3.10
CA ASP A 662 27.68 9.63 4.31
C ASP A 662 28.55 8.38 4.02
N ASP A 663 28.96 8.18 2.76
CA ASP A 663 29.94 7.16 2.33
C ASP A 663 31.38 7.69 2.37
#